data_AF-A0A4Y5YCT5-F1
#
_entry.id   AF-A0A4Y5YCT5-F1
#
_cell.length_a   1.000
_cell.length_b   1.000
_cell.length_c   1.000
_cell.angle_alpha   90.00
_cell.angle_beta   90.00
_cell.angle_gamma   90.00
#
_symmetry.space_group_name_H-M   'P 1'
#
loop_
_entity.id
_entity.type
_entity.pdbx_description
1 polymer ?
#
loop_
_entity_poly.entity_id
_entity_poly.type
_entity_poly.pdbx_seq_one_letter_code
_entity_poly.pdbx_strand_id
1 'polypeptide(L)'
;MMNVKLAGKYKPWLMLPFILVPIFTLTACSDSSDDPVGEDVGDGNVNVSILSAKSLKASIETVSIDDNLAVSFDFYLSNANGVAVVGLDTLESIPTLGAGIAKLGDEQKRIRPLNSDQEIVTAEENSDLSPQPQWTSYINNLVEPGDVADNDLKTGWDENKGSQWQAGIETDCGVECITSIGNGVYRYTFKQTLESYSAIDAIDTHYAPELVHRIYLELLPYAEASASTMLVNTTFDFDPLTGVEADPADSRVLVSQEQSCNRCHTTDLTSDNSILMHGGKRFDYEGCVMCHTSYSGDPETGASIGMATLVHKIHKSDYVIVGYHGAVHDYSGVTYPGDMHQCQQCHIEDVVPQADFYQYPGQETCLSCHEEYAPENWDGTAVGLFHDRDAFPQAWDMSCSGCHPDANNPLGSALFHNAMAKINETVAAKYQFALTSSVLDSDAGTLTAELTFDSLSLSPDSDPSFESLWLVAVGNENQVNMPANNGQRLVWNLIDGDDNVSLVRADNKITAVISNINTADFGLTTTGSLYAKAFVCGDKETGIVTSCESDTATSVEVSADSAIALTANVTKYTELVSEQKCVACHDNQFQDRINTAHSMLVAPANGADCGSCHAPQIATGLADGSCKSCHSNNMVKFMNATVMHTPGEASIKASRTLENSLSYRELVHSLHANTRTTQDTIDGDREMMTYPGDASNCRACHDEGQLTLENLAYESSVIVARKGATLAGETAEYSPTVSVCATCHSNIDQWAGHARAFGGVYQADASSGAIYQPGNESCILCHAEGKSEGVDVMHGVK
;
A
#
# COMPACT_ATOMS: atom_id res chain seq x y z
N MET A 1 0.85 15.41 -34.74
CA MET A 1 1.77 16.33 -34.04
C MET A 1 0.96 17.30 -33.20
N MET A 2 0.55 16.86 -32.00
CA MET A 2 -0.04 17.70 -30.95
C MET A 2 0.35 17.01 -29.64
N ASN A 3 1.37 17.54 -28.97
CA ASN A 3 1.81 17.07 -27.67
C ASN A 3 0.82 17.59 -26.62
N VAL A 4 -0.04 16.71 -26.13
CA VAL A 4 -0.81 16.95 -24.91
C VAL A 4 0.10 16.57 -23.75
N LYS A 5 0.57 17.56 -23.00
CA LYS A 5 1.26 17.34 -21.73
C LYS A 5 0.22 16.91 -20.69
N LEU A 6 0.27 15.65 -20.28
CA LEU A 6 -0.33 15.20 -19.02
C LEU A 6 0.41 15.93 -17.89
N ALA A 7 -0.33 16.72 -17.13
CA ALA A 7 0.17 17.40 -15.94
C ALA A 7 -0.59 16.86 -14.73
N GLY A 8 -0.34 15.59 -14.38
CA GLY A 8 -0.67 15.05 -13.07
C GLY A 8 0.36 15.55 -12.07
N LYS A 9 -0.10 16.23 -11.00
CA LYS A 9 0.76 16.62 -9.87
C LYS A 9 1.05 15.39 -8.99
N TYR A 10 1.76 14.40 -9.52
CA TYR A 10 2.70 13.66 -8.68
C TYR A 10 3.93 14.55 -8.58
N LYS A 11 4.27 15.03 -7.38
CA LYS A 11 5.61 15.59 -7.17
C LYS A 11 6.56 14.40 -7.25
N PRO A 12 7.40 14.25 -8.30
CA PRO A 12 8.50 13.31 -8.21
C PRO A 12 9.34 13.78 -7.03
N TRP A 13 9.66 12.85 -6.13
CA TRP A 13 10.72 13.08 -5.15
C TRP A 13 11.89 13.71 -5.88
N LEU A 14 12.36 14.86 -5.39
CA LEU A 14 13.52 15.53 -5.96
C LEU A 14 14.65 14.48 -6.04
N MET A 15 15.01 14.09 -7.25
CA MET A 15 16.33 13.54 -7.51
C MET A 15 17.32 14.59 -6.99
N LEU A 16 18.01 14.26 -5.91
CA LEU A 16 19.20 14.98 -5.48
C LEU A 16 20.14 15.03 -6.70
N PRO A 17 20.50 16.21 -7.20
CA PRO A 17 21.47 16.29 -8.28
C PRO A 17 22.78 15.73 -7.74
N PHE A 18 23.40 14.83 -8.49
CA PHE A 18 24.77 14.36 -8.28
C PHE A 18 25.64 15.54 -7.83
N ILE A 19 25.98 15.55 -6.53
CA ILE A 19 26.97 16.46 -5.99
C ILE A 19 28.30 15.97 -6.55
N LEU A 20 28.79 16.67 -7.56
CA LEU A 20 30.19 16.67 -7.96
C LEU A 20 31.03 16.92 -6.70
N VAL A 21 31.63 15.86 -6.15
CA VAL A 21 32.60 15.96 -5.06
C VAL A 21 33.80 16.76 -5.57
N PRO A 22 34.12 17.93 -5.01
CA PRO A 22 35.34 18.62 -5.38
C PRO A 22 36.53 17.82 -4.86
N ILE A 23 37.40 17.40 -5.77
CA ILE A 23 38.72 16.85 -5.46
C ILE A 23 39.51 17.92 -4.70
N PHE A 24 39.50 17.85 -3.37
CA PHE A 24 40.40 18.62 -2.54
C PHE A 24 41.78 17.96 -2.57
N THR A 25 42.72 18.60 -3.27
CA THR A 25 44.14 18.29 -3.17
C THR A 25 44.61 18.57 -1.74
N LEU A 26 44.84 17.52 -0.96
CA LEU A 26 45.50 17.60 0.35
C LEU A 26 46.98 17.95 0.12
N THR A 27 47.32 19.21 0.37
CA THR A 27 48.71 19.65 0.58
C THR A 27 49.22 19.09 1.91
N ALA A 28 50.26 18.26 1.84
CA ALA A 28 50.95 17.71 3.00
C ALA A 28 51.61 18.83 3.83
N CYS A 29 51.30 18.89 5.13
CA CYS A 29 52.14 19.55 6.12
C CYS A 29 53.23 18.57 6.54
N SER A 30 54.49 18.90 6.23
CA SER A 30 55.66 18.23 6.79
C SER A 30 55.89 18.76 8.20
N ASP A 31 55.79 17.90 9.21
CA ASP A 31 56.53 18.09 10.46
C ASP A 31 57.27 16.80 10.80
N SER A 32 58.56 17.00 11.01
CA SER A 32 59.61 16.00 11.20
C SER A 32 59.65 15.49 12.65
N SER A 33 59.69 14.18 12.83
CA SER A 33 60.52 13.55 13.86
C SER A 33 60.70 12.06 13.58
N ASP A 34 61.97 11.66 13.54
CA ASP A 34 62.49 10.33 13.21
C ASP A 34 61.96 9.22 14.13
N ASP A 35 61.51 8.11 13.51
CA ASP A 35 61.57 6.75 14.07
C ASP A 35 61.80 5.74 12.93
N PRO A 36 62.49 4.61 13.18
CA PRO A 36 63.18 3.85 12.15
C PRO A 36 62.24 2.97 11.31
N VAL A 37 62.53 2.98 10.01
CA VAL A 37 62.02 2.16 8.89
C VAL A 37 61.47 0.80 9.33
N GLY A 38 60.13 0.70 9.34
CA GLY A 38 59.38 -0.55 9.18
C GLY A 38 59.11 -0.79 7.71
N GLU A 39 59.18 -2.06 7.30
CA GLU A 39 59.14 -2.57 5.93
C GLU A 39 57.96 -2.06 5.08
N ASP A 40 58.19 -1.96 3.76
CA ASP A 40 57.22 -1.60 2.71
C ASP A 40 55.85 -2.30 2.92
N VAL A 41 54.83 -1.53 3.31
CA VAL A 41 53.43 -1.91 3.11
C VAL A 41 53.06 -1.52 1.68
N GLY A 42 52.88 -2.54 0.83
CA GLY A 42 52.35 -2.38 -0.51
C GLY A 42 51.01 -1.64 -0.51
N ASP A 43 50.74 -0.95 -1.61
CA ASP A 43 49.48 -0.29 -2.00
C ASP A 43 48.27 -0.69 -1.12
N GLY A 44 47.94 0.17 -0.16
CA GLY A 44 46.94 -0.10 0.86
C GLY A 44 45.54 -0.02 0.30
N ASN A 45 45.07 -1.07 -0.36
CA ASN A 45 43.66 -1.25 -0.68
C ASN A 45 42.81 -1.14 0.58
N VAL A 46 41.95 -0.12 0.67
CA VAL A 46 41.01 0.06 1.77
C VAL A 46 39.90 -0.96 1.64
N ASN A 47 39.93 -2.01 2.46
CA ASN A 47 38.91 -3.06 2.52
C ASN A 47 38.55 -3.41 3.97
N VAL A 48 37.44 -4.15 4.13
CA VAL A 48 36.99 -4.72 5.40
C VAL A 48 36.81 -6.22 5.26
N SER A 49 37.16 -6.99 6.28
CA SER A 49 36.89 -8.43 6.30
C SER A 49 35.38 -8.71 6.37
N ILE A 50 34.92 -9.74 5.66
CA ILE A 50 33.53 -10.23 5.68
C ILE A 50 33.01 -10.49 7.10
N LEU A 51 33.86 -10.98 8.01
CA LEU A 51 33.51 -11.26 9.41
C LEU A 51 33.37 -10.00 10.28
N SER A 52 33.90 -8.86 9.82
CA SER A 52 33.81 -7.56 10.50
C SER A 52 32.84 -6.59 9.83
N ALA A 53 32.33 -6.95 8.64
CA ALA A 53 31.36 -6.16 7.92
C ALA A 53 30.02 -6.16 8.69
N LYS A 54 29.39 -4.99 8.78
CA LYS A 54 28.06 -4.83 9.41
C LYS A 54 26.93 -4.77 8.39
N SER A 55 27.27 -4.75 7.11
CA SER A 55 26.32 -4.70 6.01
C SER A 55 26.99 -5.23 4.75
N LEU A 56 26.19 -5.74 3.81
CA LEU A 56 26.63 -6.19 2.50
C LEU A 56 25.74 -5.64 1.39
N LYS A 57 26.37 -5.37 0.25
CA LYS A 57 25.78 -5.11 -1.05
C LYS A 57 26.62 -5.85 -2.09
N ALA A 58 25.97 -6.44 -3.09
CA ALA A 58 26.67 -7.00 -4.24
C ALA A 58 26.17 -6.32 -5.52
N SER A 59 27.07 -6.10 -6.46
CA SER A 59 26.74 -5.66 -7.82
C SER A 59 27.46 -6.57 -8.80
N ILE A 60 26.71 -7.23 -9.68
CA ILE A 60 27.28 -8.02 -10.78
C ILE A 60 27.78 -7.04 -11.84
N GLU A 61 28.99 -7.27 -12.37
CA GLU A 61 29.65 -6.33 -13.28
C GLU A 61 29.74 -6.87 -14.70
N THR A 62 30.09 -8.16 -14.83
CA THR A 62 30.26 -8.81 -16.13
C THR A 62 29.89 -10.28 -16.05
N VAL A 63 29.37 -10.82 -17.14
CA VAL A 63 29.04 -12.24 -17.31
C VAL A 63 29.83 -12.79 -18.49
N SER A 64 30.30 -14.03 -18.38
CA SER A 64 31.00 -14.75 -19.44
C SER A 64 30.32 -16.08 -19.69
N ILE A 65 29.99 -16.34 -20.94
CA ILE A 65 29.52 -17.64 -21.45
C ILE A 65 30.56 -18.12 -22.47
N ASP A 66 31.21 -19.25 -22.21
CA ASP A 66 32.24 -19.78 -23.10
C ASP A 66 31.67 -20.63 -24.25
N ASP A 67 32.54 -21.12 -25.15
CA ASP A 67 32.15 -21.95 -26.29
C ASP A 67 31.49 -23.30 -25.88
N ASN A 68 31.65 -23.73 -24.62
CA ASN A 68 30.99 -24.91 -24.07
C ASN A 68 29.71 -24.55 -23.29
N LEU A 69 29.28 -23.29 -23.36
CA LEU A 69 28.17 -22.72 -22.60
C LEU A 69 28.35 -22.82 -21.08
N ALA A 70 29.59 -22.82 -20.60
CA ALA A 70 29.89 -22.65 -19.19
C ALA A 70 29.72 -21.19 -18.81
N VAL A 71 28.99 -20.93 -17.72
CA VAL A 71 28.62 -19.59 -17.29
C VAL A 71 29.42 -19.20 -16.04
N SER A 72 29.98 -18.01 -16.05
CA SER A 72 30.56 -17.38 -14.87
C SER A 72 30.25 -15.88 -14.85
N PHE A 73 30.21 -15.27 -13.67
CA PHE A 73 30.02 -13.84 -13.54
C PHE A 73 30.86 -13.27 -12.41
N ASP A 74 31.29 -12.03 -12.59
CA ASP A 74 32.06 -11.27 -11.61
C ASP A 74 31.13 -10.33 -10.87
N PHE A 75 31.24 -10.28 -9.54
CA PHE A 75 30.48 -9.37 -8.71
C PHE A 75 31.38 -8.68 -7.67
N TYR A 76 31.12 -7.40 -7.45
CA TYR A 76 31.76 -6.60 -6.42
C TYR A 76 30.94 -6.65 -5.14
N LEU A 77 31.57 -7.10 -4.05
CA LEU A 77 30.98 -7.13 -2.71
C LEU A 77 31.50 -5.94 -1.89
N SER A 78 30.57 -5.15 -1.35
CA SER A 78 30.87 -3.96 -0.55
C SER A 78 29.98 -3.87 0.68
N ASN A 79 30.36 -3.02 1.64
CA ASN A 79 29.46 -2.62 2.72
C ASN A 79 28.57 -1.44 2.30
N ALA A 80 27.66 -1.00 3.17
CA ALA A 80 26.76 0.12 2.88
C ALA A 80 27.47 1.44 2.50
N ASN A 81 28.76 1.61 2.85
CA ASN A 81 29.57 2.77 2.50
C ASN A 81 30.37 2.59 1.19
N GLY A 82 30.18 1.48 0.48
CA GLY A 82 30.89 1.16 -0.76
C GLY A 82 32.31 0.63 -0.57
N VAL A 83 32.75 0.37 0.67
CA VAL A 83 34.08 -0.19 0.95
C VAL A 83 34.09 -1.68 0.62
N ALA A 84 35.10 -2.12 -0.13
CA ALA A 84 35.29 -3.49 -0.55
C ALA A 84 35.28 -4.48 0.63
N VAL A 85 34.57 -5.59 0.48
CA VAL A 85 34.47 -6.65 1.50
C VAL A 85 35.25 -7.88 1.04
N VAL A 86 36.27 -8.26 1.81
CA VAL A 86 37.20 -9.35 1.46
C VAL A 86 37.02 -10.59 2.36
N GLY A 87 37.37 -11.77 1.84
CA GLY A 87 37.41 -13.03 2.58
C GLY A 87 36.19 -13.94 2.43
N LEU A 88 35.28 -13.67 1.48
CA LEU A 88 34.12 -14.54 1.20
C LEU A 88 34.54 -15.96 0.77
N ASP A 89 35.57 -16.06 -0.08
CA ASP A 89 36.16 -17.31 -0.59
C ASP A 89 36.94 -18.10 0.46
N THR A 90 37.21 -17.49 1.62
CA THR A 90 37.96 -18.11 2.73
C THR A 90 37.06 -18.66 3.84
N LEU A 91 35.73 -18.47 3.71
CA LEU A 91 34.78 -19.00 4.67
C LEU A 91 34.73 -20.54 4.60
N GLU A 92 34.46 -21.18 5.73
CA GLU A 92 34.30 -22.64 5.79
C GLU A 92 33.03 -23.10 5.05
N SER A 93 31.97 -22.30 5.13
CA SER A 93 30.72 -22.53 4.44
C SER A 93 29.97 -21.21 4.25
N ILE A 94 29.09 -21.18 3.25
CA ILE A 94 28.15 -20.09 3.01
C ILE A 94 26.75 -20.70 3.06
N PRO A 95 25.93 -20.42 4.09
CA PRO A 95 24.65 -21.11 4.31
C PRO A 95 23.57 -20.74 3.30
N THR A 96 23.66 -19.55 2.72
CA THR A 96 22.82 -19.14 1.60
C THR A 96 23.73 -18.62 0.51
N LEU A 97 23.90 -19.41 -0.53
CA LEU A 97 24.48 -18.98 -1.79
C LEU A 97 23.67 -19.65 -2.88
N GLY A 98 23.08 -18.86 -3.76
CA GLY A 98 22.34 -19.36 -4.90
C GLY A 98 22.53 -18.47 -6.11
N ALA A 99 22.65 -19.06 -7.29
CA ALA A 99 22.72 -18.32 -8.55
C ALA A 99 21.74 -18.88 -9.59
N GLY A 100 21.02 -17.98 -10.26
CA GLY A 100 20.09 -18.29 -11.33
C GLY A 100 20.51 -17.67 -12.65
N ILE A 101 20.11 -18.28 -13.76
CA ILE A 101 20.24 -17.71 -15.10
C ILE A 101 18.95 -17.96 -15.91
N ALA A 102 18.46 -16.93 -16.59
CA ALA A 102 17.27 -16.98 -17.43
C ALA A 102 17.47 -16.20 -18.73
N LYS A 103 16.70 -16.53 -19.77
CA LYS A 103 16.60 -15.76 -21.02
C LYS A 103 15.24 -15.06 -21.11
N LEU A 104 15.21 -13.89 -21.74
CA LEU A 104 14.01 -13.13 -22.03
C LEU A 104 13.55 -13.42 -23.46
N GLY A 105 12.43 -14.11 -23.62
CA GLY A 105 11.97 -14.56 -24.95
C GLY A 105 10.47 -14.84 -25.00
N ASP A 106 10.07 -15.72 -25.91
CA ASP A 106 8.67 -16.12 -26.08
C ASP A 106 8.07 -16.70 -24.79
N GLU A 107 6.80 -16.35 -24.53
CA GLU A 107 6.08 -16.85 -23.36
C GLU A 107 5.93 -18.37 -23.44
N GLN A 108 6.45 -19.05 -22.42
CA GLN A 108 6.20 -20.47 -22.19
C GLN A 108 4.91 -20.59 -21.37
N LYS A 109 3.90 -21.30 -21.90
CA LYS A 109 2.56 -21.37 -21.30
C LYS A 109 2.24 -22.73 -20.69
N ARG A 110 1.50 -22.73 -19.59
CA ARG A 110 0.93 -23.96 -19.03
C ARG A 110 -0.16 -24.48 -19.96
N ILE A 111 -0.15 -25.78 -20.22
CA ILE A 111 -1.25 -26.43 -20.92
C ILE A 111 -2.42 -26.60 -19.95
N ARG A 112 -3.62 -26.35 -20.45
CA ARG A 112 -4.86 -26.57 -19.73
C ARG A 112 -5.73 -27.59 -20.50
N PRO A 113 -6.54 -28.43 -19.81
CA PRO A 113 -6.81 -28.42 -18.37
C PRO A 113 -5.63 -28.92 -17.51
N LEU A 114 -5.51 -28.35 -16.31
CA LEU A 114 -4.34 -28.46 -15.44
C LEU A 114 -4.07 -29.87 -14.90
N ASN A 115 -5.08 -30.73 -14.95
CA ASN A 115 -5.06 -32.12 -14.48
C ASN A 115 -4.86 -33.15 -15.60
N SER A 116 -4.43 -32.74 -16.80
CA SER A 116 -4.17 -33.67 -17.90
C SER A 116 -2.77 -34.30 -17.81
N ASP A 117 -2.68 -35.59 -18.14
CA ASP A 117 -1.39 -36.28 -18.29
C ASP A 117 -0.61 -35.67 -19.47
N GLN A 118 0.60 -35.21 -19.19
CA GLN A 118 1.69 -34.78 -20.08
C GLN A 118 1.35 -34.48 -21.55
N GLU A 119 1.33 -33.20 -21.92
CA GLU A 119 1.79 -32.76 -23.23
C GLU A 119 2.73 -31.52 -23.11
N ILE A 120 3.42 -31.23 -24.21
CA ILE A 120 4.54 -30.27 -24.37
C ILE A 120 4.09 -28.83 -24.11
N VAL A 121 4.72 -28.12 -23.16
CA VAL A 121 4.52 -26.67 -23.03
C VAL A 121 4.88 -26.04 -24.37
N THR A 122 3.93 -25.32 -24.98
CA THR A 122 4.17 -24.72 -26.30
C THR A 122 4.65 -23.30 -26.10
N ALA A 123 5.82 -22.99 -26.65
CA ALA A 123 6.18 -21.60 -26.90
C ALA A 123 5.14 -21.03 -27.88
N GLU A 124 4.48 -19.94 -27.49
CA GLU A 124 3.70 -19.16 -28.44
C GLU A 124 4.58 -18.05 -29.00
N GLU A 125 4.73 -18.00 -30.32
CA GLU A 125 5.38 -16.86 -30.98
C GLU A 125 4.71 -15.58 -30.49
N ASN A 126 5.51 -14.63 -30.02
CA ASN A 126 5.05 -13.28 -29.73
C ASN A 126 4.42 -12.68 -31.00
N SER A 127 3.09 -12.69 -31.06
CA SER A 127 2.34 -12.08 -32.16
C SER A 127 2.18 -10.58 -31.93
N ASP A 128 1.79 -9.84 -32.97
CA ASP A 128 1.43 -8.42 -32.87
C ASP A 128 0.34 -8.15 -31.79
N LEU A 129 -0.38 -9.18 -31.33
CA LEU A 129 -1.50 -9.08 -30.38
C LEU A 129 -1.13 -9.45 -28.94
N SER A 130 0.08 -9.97 -28.68
CA SER A 130 0.58 -10.30 -27.33
C SER A 130 2.12 -10.35 -27.34
N PRO A 131 2.82 -9.23 -27.60
CA PRO A 131 4.24 -9.24 -27.97
C PRO A 131 5.22 -9.26 -26.78
N GLN A 132 4.75 -9.42 -25.54
CA GLN A 132 5.61 -9.14 -24.38
C GLN A 132 6.46 -10.34 -23.97
N PRO A 133 7.80 -10.21 -24.01
CA PRO A 133 8.67 -11.32 -23.69
C PRO A 133 8.56 -11.69 -22.20
N GLN A 134 8.81 -12.96 -21.88
CA GLN A 134 8.77 -13.51 -20.54
C GLN A 134 10.09 -14.19 -20.19
N TRP A 135 10.40 -14.21 -18.90
CA TRP A 135 11.60 -14.88 -18.39
C TRP A 135 11.41 -16.39 -18.43
N THR A 136 12.36 -17.08 -19.07
CA THR A 136 12.49 -18.53 -19.06
C THR A 136 13.79 -18.92 -18.38
N SER A 137 13.70 -19.59 -17.23
CA SER A 137 14.88 -20.08 -16.53
C SER A 137 15.52 -21.23 -17.31
N TYR A 138 16.84 -21.31 -17.32
CA TYR A 138 17.56 -22.50 -17.79
C TYR A 138 17.46 -23.67 -16.80
N ILE A 139 17.16 -23.36 -15.54
CA ILE A 139 17.15 -24.32 -14.43
C ILE A 139 15.70 -24.57 -14.05
N ASN A 140 15.20 -25.77 -14.33
CA ASN A 140 13.82 -26.15 -14.03
C ASN A 140 13.75 -27.59 -13.53
N ASN A 141 12.76 -27.88 -12.70
CA ASN A 141 12.47 -29.21 -12.20
C ASN A 141 11.01 -29.58 -12.49
N LEU A 142 10.77 -30.84 -12.84
CA LEU A 142 9.44 -31.42 -12.79
C LEU A 142 9.18 -31.90 -11.37
N VAL A 143 8.14 -31.37 -10.74
CA VAL A 143 7.78 -31.70 -9.36
C VAL A 143 6.50 -32.50 -9.38
N GLU A 144 6.56 -33.68 -8.76
CA GLU A 144 5.40 -34.54 -8.57
C GLU A 144 4.65 -34.14 -7.30
N PRO A 145 3.31 -34.31 -7.25
CA PRO A 145 2.56 -34.00 -6.06
C PRO A 145 2.94 -34.91 -4.88
N GLY A 146 3.24 -34.30 -3.73
CA GLY A 146 3.58 -34.92 -2.47
C GLY A 146 2.42 -35.03 -1.48
N ASP A 147 2.81 -35.27 -0.22
CA ASP A 147 1.91 -35.32 0.92
C ASP A 147 1.64 -33.91 1.45
N VAL A 148 0.39 -33.66 1.87
CA VAL A 148 -0.04 -32.39 2.47
C VAL A 148 -0.15 -32.56 3.98
N ALA A 149 0.36 -31.58 4.74
CA ALA A 149 0.44 -31.64 6.20
C ALA A 149 -0.89 -31.30 6.90
N ASP A 150 -1.71 -30.45 6.29
CA ASP A 150 -3.03 -30.05 6.77
C ASP A 150 -4.10 -30.37 5.72
N ASN A 151 -5.22 -30.95 6.17
CA ASN A 151 -6.26 -31.47 5.31
C ASN A 151 -7.61 -30.76 5.52
N ASP A 152 -7.67 -29.69 6.33
CA ASP A 152 -8.89 -28.89 6.52
C ASP A 152 -9.06 -27.85 5.40
N LEU A 153 -8.88 -28.30 4.15
CA LEU A 153 -9.03 -27.49 2.96
C LEU A 153 -10.44 -27.64 2.37
N LYS A 154 -10.92 -26.58 1.70
CA LYS A 154 -12.24 -26.58 1.03
C LYS A 154 -12.34 -27.75 0.05
N THR A 155 -13.49 -28.41 -0.01
CA THR A 155 -13.76 -29.47 -1.00
C THR A 155 -13.40 -28.98 -2.40
N GLY A 156 -12.60 -29.77 -3.13
CA GLY A 156 -12.18 -29.45 -4.49
C GLY A 156 -10.83 -28.74 -4.62
N TRP A 157 -10.13 -28.47 -3.51
CA TRP A 157 -8.82 -27.79 -3.52
C TRP A 157 -7.75 -28.51 -4.36
N ASP A 158 -7.85 -29.83 -4.51
CA ASP A 158 -6.91 -30.69 -5.25
C ASP A 158 -7.45 -31.15 -6.61
N GLU A 159 -8.53 -30.54 -7.13
CA GLU A 159 -9.14 -30.91 -8.42
C GLU A 159 -8.17 -30.82 -9.61
N ASN A 160 -7.18 -29.93 -9.49
CA ASN A 160 -6.15 -29.69 -10.49
C ASN A 160 -4.77 -30.29 -10.13
N LYS A 161 -4.72 -31.17 -9.12
CA LYS A 161 -3.50 -31.85 -8.69
C LYS A 161 -2.85 -32.61 -9.86
N GLY A 162 -1.54 -32.44 -10.03
CA GLY A 162 -0.77 -33.07 -11.10
C GLY A 162 0.66 -32.57 -11.13
N SER A 163 1.54 -33.24 -11.86
CA SER A 163 2.95 -32.85 -11.99
C SER A 163 3.07 -31.43 -12.57
N GLN A 164 3.93 -30.59 -12.00
CA GLN A 164 4.13 -29.21 -12.46
C GLN A 164 5.60 -28.89 -12.67
N TRP A 165 5.88 -28.02 -13.63
CA TRP A 165 7.21 -27.43 -13.77
C TRP A 165 7.43 -26.34 -12.73
N GLN A 166 8.65 -26.24 -12.22
CA GLN A 166 9.08 -25.16 -11.34
C GLN A 166 10.47 -24.69 -11.74
N ALA A 167 10.60 -23.40 -12.06
CA ALA A 167 11.90 -22.78 -12.27
C ALA A 167 12.68 -22.69 -10.94
N GLY A 168 14.00 -22.83 -11.02
CA GLY A 168 14.89 -22.84 -9.86
C GLY A 168 16.21 -22.13 -10.12
N ILE A 169 17.16 -22.33 -9.19
CA ILE A 169 18.51 -21.78 -9.20
C ILE A 169 19.50 -22.85 -8.69
N GLU A 170 20.80 -22.70 -8.93
CA GLU A 170 21.82 -23.57 -8.32
C GLU A 170 22.09 -23.12 -6.87
N THR A 171 21.90 -23.99 -5.88
CA THR A 171 22.12 -23.69 -4.45
C THR A 171 23.22 -24.54 -3.79
N ASP A 172 23.62 -25.64 -4.41
CA ASP A 172 24.37 -26.72 -3.72
C ASP A 172 25.89 -26.57 -3.81
N CYS A 173 26.37 -25.44 -4.32
CA CYS A 173 27.79 -25.28 -4.61
C CYS A 173 28.59 -24.62 -3.49
N GLY A 174 27.98 -23.71 -2.73
CA GLY A 174 28.64 -23.00 -1.65
C GLY A 174 29.95 -22.33 -2.08
N VAL A 175 30.95 -22.37 -1.20
CA VAL A 175 32.25 -21.71 -1.42
C VAL A 175 32.98 -22.22 -2.67
N GLU A 176 32.70 -23.44 -3.15
CA GLU A 176 33.37 -24.02 -4.32
C GLU A 176 33.15 -23.23 -5.62
N CYS A 177 32.04 -22.50 -5.76
CA CYS A 177 31.82 -21.66 -6.93
C CYS A 177 32.49 -20.30 -6.86
N ILE A 178 33.00 -19.90 -5.68
CA ILE A 178 33.50 -18.55 -5.43
C ILE A 178 35.01 -18.54 -5.57
N THR A 179 35.50 -17.68 -6.46
CA THR A 179 36.94 -17.39 -6.59
C THR A 179 37.19 -15.90 -6.39
N SER A 180 38.07 -15.51 -5.46
CA SER A 180 38.45 -14.10 -5.31
C SER A 180 39.29 -13.63 -6.51
N ILE A 181 38.88 -12.52 -7.13
CA ILE A 181 39.66 -11.80 -8.15
C ILE A 181 40.48 -10.68 -7.51
N GLY A 182 40.12 -10.27 -6.30
CA GLY A 182 40.85 -9.31 -5.48
C GLY A 182 40.02 -8.07 -5.16
N ASN A 183 40.36 -7.42 -4.05
CA ASN A 183 39.73 -6.16 -3.57
C ASN A 183 38.19 -6.16 -3.56
N GLY A 184 37.58 -7.24 -3.05
CA GLY A 184 36.12 -7.37 -2.95
C GLY A 184 35.41 -7.85 -4.21
N VAL A 185 36.14 -8.09 -5.31
CA VAL A 185 35.59 -8.71 -6.52
C VAL A 185 35.74 -10.23 -6.44
N TYR A 186 34.67 -10.94 -6.75
CA TYR A 186 34.60 -12.39 -6.77
C TYR A 186 33.98 -12.88 -8.07
N ARG A 187 34.45 -14.03 -8.54
CA ARG A 187 33.82 -14.78 -9.62
C ARG A 187 32.95 -15.88 -9.04
N TYR A 188 31.70 -15.94 -9.46
CA TYR A 188 30.86 -17.13 -9.36
C TYR A 188 30.97 -17.93 -10.67
N THR A 189 31.12 -19.25 -10.58
CA THR A 189 31.11 -20.15 -11.74
C THR A 189 30.05 -21.23 -11.54
N PHE A 190 29.08 -21.32 -12.45
CA PHE A 190 28.03 -22.35 -12.39
C PHE A 190 28.63 -23.76 -12.49
N LYS A 191 28.05 -24.72 -11.77
CA LYS A 191 28.51 -26.12 -11.81
C LYS A 191 28.15 -26.80 -13.13
N GLN A 192 27.01 -26.41 -13.71
CA GLN A 192 26.49 -26.92 -14.96
C GLN A 192 26.62 -25.90 -16.10
N THR A 193 26.88 -26.40 -17.31
CA THR A 193 26.74 -25.62 -18.54
C THR A 193 25.27 -25.49 -18.91
N LEU A 194 24.91 -24.48 -19.71
CA LEU A 194 23.50 -24.26 -20.10
C LEU A 194 22.86 -25.47 -20.78
N GLU A 195 23.62 -26.20 -21.60
CA GLU A 195 23.16 -27.43 -22.27
C GLU A 195 23.09 -28.66 -21.36
N SER A 196 23.73 -28.62 -20.19
CA SER A 196 23.80 -29.77 -19.29
C SER A 196 22.62 -29.85 -18.32
N TYR A 197 21.92 -28.72 -18.09
CA TYR A 197 20.60 -28.78 -17.48
C TYR A 197 19.71 -29.64 -18.37
N SER A 198 18.91 -30.51 -17.75
CA SER A 198 18.07 -31.44 -18.48
C SER A 198 17.25 -30.68 -19.53
N ALA A 199 17.50 -30.95 -20.82
CA ALA A 199 16.67 -30.44 -21.90
C ALA A 199 15.25 -30.95 -21.66
N ILE A 200 14.31 -30.01 -21.53
CA ILE A 200 12.92 -30.31 -21.25
C ILE A 200 12.18 -30.19 -22.57
N ASP A 201 11.70 -31.31 -23.12
CA ASP A 201 10.93 -31.33 -24.38
C ASP A 201 9.69 -30.40 -24.33
N ALA A 202 9.28 -29.98 -23.13
CA ALA A 202 8.21 -29.03 -22.87
C ALA A 202 8.66 -27.55 -22.79
N ILE A 203 9.85 -27.18 -22.33
CA ILE A 203 10.21 -25.78 -22.09
C ILE A 203 11.38 -25.42 -22.99
N ASP A 204 11.25 -24.37 -23.81
CA ASP A 204 12.35 -23.92 -24.65
C ASP A 204 13.47 -23.28 -23.82
N THR A 205 14.42 -24.12 -23.43
CA THR A 205 15.64 -23.76 -22.71
C THR A 205 16.86 -23.64 -23.63
N HIS A 206 16.67 -23.62 -24.96
CA HIS A 206 17.80 -23.46 -25.88
C HIS A 206 18.49 -22.11 -25.68
N TYR A 207 19.81 -22.10 -25.76
CA TYR A 207 20.59 -20.88 -25.71
C TYR A 207 20.38 -20.02 -26.96
N ALA A 208 20.05 -18.75 -26.75
CA ALA A 208 19.74 -17.77 -27.77
C ALA A 208 20.53 -16.48 -27.48
N PRO A 209 21.78 -16.35 -27.97
CA PRO A 209 22.70 -15.27 -27.58
C PRO A 209 22.21 -13.86 -27.97
N GLU A 210 21.24 -13.77 -28.89
CA GLU A 210 20.61 -12.52 -29.31
C GLU A 210 19.56 -11.99 -28.34
N LEU A 211 19.11 -12.80 -27.37
CA LEU A 211 18.13 -12.42 -26.36
C LEU A 211 18.81 -11.93 -25.10
N VAL A 212 18.21 -10.95 -24.43
CA VAL A 212 18.65 -10.50 -23.10
C VAL A 212 18.58 -11.66 -22.12
N HIS A 213 19.61 -11.78 -21.28
CA HIS A 213 19.67 -12.76 -20.20
C HIS A 213 19.72 -12.07 -18.85
N ARG A 214 19.28 -12.76 -17.80
CA ARG A 214 19.36 -12.30 -16.40
C ARG A 214 20.17 -13.27 -15.56
N ILE A 215 21.11 -12.75 -14.77
CA ILE A 215 21.67 -13.45 -13.62
C ILE A 215 20.92 -13.01 -12.36
N TYR A 216 20.70 -13.95 -11.44
CA TYR A 216 20.32 -13.66 -10.05
C TYR A 216 21.36 -14.24 -9.10
N LEU A 217 21.63 -13.52 -8.01
CA LEU A 217 22.47 -13.95 -6.91
C LEU A 217 21.74 -13.73 -5.59
N GLU A 218 21.63 -14.79 -4.78
CA GLU A 218 21.30 -14.71 -3.36
C GLU A 218 22.51 -15.08 -2.51
N LEU A 219 22.78 -14.28 -1.46
CA LEU A 219 23.93 -14.49 -0.58
C LEU A 219 23.63 -14.05 0.86
N LEU A 220 23.84 -14.97 1.80
CA LEU A 220 24.04 -14.67 3.22
C LEU A 220 25.36 -15.36 3.65
N PRO A 221 26.38 -14.60 4.08
CA PRO A 221 27.75 -15.10 4.17
C PRO A 221 27.96 -16.17 5.24
N TYR A 222 27.24 -16.10 6.36
CA TYR A 222 27.34 -17.04 7.49
C TYR A 222 26.04 -17.02 8.31
N ALA A 223 25.83 -18.04 9.15
CA ALA A 223 24.52 -18.32 9.75
C ALA A 223 24.03 -17.22 10.71
N GLU A 224 24.95 -16.56 11.42
CA GLU A 224 24.67 -15.48 12.37
C GLU A 224 24.63 -14.09 11.72
N ALA A 225 24.78 -14.00 10.39
CA ALA A 225 24.71 -12.72 9.69
C ALA A 225 23.28 -12.16 9.76
N SER A 226 23.18 -10.85 9.99
CA SER A 226 21.88 -10.17 10.07
C SER A 226 21.25 -10.09 8.69
N ALA A 227 20.09 -10.71 8.50
CA ALA A 227 19.36 -10.67 7.23
C ALA A 227 19.05 -9.23 6.78
N SER A 228 18.65 -8.35 7.71
CA SER A 228 18.32 -6.95 7.39
C SER A 228 19.47 -6.08 6.90
N THR A 229 20.72 -6.51 7.07
CA THR A 229 21.89 -5.71 6.67
C THR A 229 22.87 -6.44 5.77
N MET A 230 22.88 -7.78 5.80
CA MET A 230 23.86 -8.60 5.11
C MET A 230 23.25 -9.60 4.13
N LEU A 231 21.92 -9.77 4.08
CA LEU A 231 21.29 -10.57 3.04
C LEU A 231 21.33 -9.79 1.72
N VAL A 232 21.83 -10.46 0.69
CA VAL A 232 21.93 -9.92 -0.66
C VAL A 232 20.99 -10.70 -1.56
N ASN A 233 20.16 -9.99 -2.30
CA ASN A 233 19.53 -10.42 -3.53
C ASN A 233 19.89 -9.38 -4.58
N THR A 234 20.37 -9.81 -5.75
CA THR A 234 20.65 -8.89 -6.85
C THR A 234 20.41 -9.61 -8.16
N THR A 235 19.94 -8.85 -9.15
CA THR A 235 19.82 -9.29 -10.53
C THR A 235 20.76 -8.50 -11.44
N PHE A 236 21.01 -9.01 -12.63
CA PHE A 236 21.78 -8.32 -13.66
C PHE A 236 21.33 -8.78 -15.04
N ASP A 237 20.77 -7.85 -15.81
CA ASP A 237 20.32 -8.08 -17.18
C ASP A 237 21.45 -7.74 -18.15
N PHE A 238 21.81 -8.68 -19.01
CA PHE A 238 22.99 -8.57 -19.85
C PHE A 238 22.75 -9.06 -21.27
N ASP A 239 23.52 -8.50 -22.20
CA ASP A 239 23.67 -9.01 -23.57
C ASP A 239 24.70 -10.15 -23.56
N PRO A 240 24.32 -11.40 -23.89
CA PRO A 240 25.23 -12.54 -23.88
C PRO A 240 26.44 -12.41 -24.81
N LEU A 241 26.35 -11.62 -25.89
CA LEU A 241 27.43 -11.44 -26.85
C LEU A 241 28.55 -10.53 -26.31
N THR A 242 28.22 -9.64 -25.39
CA THR A 242 29.16 -8.66 -24.83
C THR A 242 29.47 -8.92 -23.35
N GLY A 243 28.59 -9.63 -22.65
CA GLY A 243 28.73 -9.96 -21.23
C GLY A 243 28.51 -8.77 -20.30
N VAL A 244 27.98 -7.67 -20.82
CA VAL A 244 27.74 -6.42 -20.06
C VAL A 244 26.25 -6.09 -20.02
N GLU A 245 25.91 -5.11 -19.19
CA GLU A 245 24.54 -4.67 -18.95
C GLU A 245 23.78 -4.40 -20.26
N ALA A 246 22.57 -4.95 -20.37
CA ALA A 246 21.67 -4.72 -21.50
C ALA A 246 21.04 -3.33 -21.43
N ASP A 247 20.50 -2.83 -22.56
CA ASP A 247 19.67 -1.63 -22.53
C ASP A 247 18.41 -1.93 -21.69
N PRO A 248 18.08 -1.12 -20.68
CA PRO A 248 16.86 -1.31 -19.88
C PRO A 248 15.58 -1.39 -20.72
N ALA A 249 15.54 -0.77 -21.91
CA ALA A 249 14.41 -0.85 -22.83
C ALA A 249 14.23 -2.24 -23.45
N ASP A 250 15.31 -3.02 -23.58
CA ASP A 250 15.30 -4.38 -24.15
C ASP A 250 15.07 -5.47 -23.08
N SER A 251 15.06 -5.08 -21.80
CA SER A 251 14.78 -5.99 -20.68
C SER A 251 13.28 -6.06 -20.31
N ARG A 252 12.96 -6.69 -19.18
CA ARG A 252 11.63 -6.78 -18.58
C ARG A 252 11.68 -6.44 -17.10
N VAL A 253 11.35 -5.18 -16.79
CA VAL A 253 11.12 -4.65 -15.44
C VAL A 253 9.77 -3.94 -15.43
N LEU A 254 8.76 -4.62 -14.90
CA LEU A 254 7.33 -4.22 -14.95
C LEU A 254 6.89 -3.39 -13.73
N VAL A 255 7.45 -3.70 -12.55
CA VAL A 255 6.99 -3.20 -11.25
C VAL A 255 8.21 -2.75 -10.45
N SER A 256 8.14 -1.57 -9.84
CA SER A 256 9.17 -1.11 -8.91
C SER A 256 8.81 -1.56 -7.50
N GLN A 257 9.64 -2.38 -6.85
CA GLN A 257 9.36 -2.81 -5.48
C GLN A 257 9.20 -1.63 -4.51
N GLU A 258 10.02 -0.59 -4.65
CA GLU A 258 9.97 0.61 -3.80
C GLU A 258 8.64 1.36 -3.96
N GLN A 259 8.21 1.57 -5.20
CA GLN A 259 7.04 2.43 -5.48
C GLN A 259 5.72 1.67 -5.49
N SER A 260 5.73 0.36 -5.69
CA SER A 260 4.54 -0.48 -5.82
C SER A 260 4.26 -1.30 -4.58
N CYS A 261 5.30 -1.86 -3.93
CA CYS A 261 5.14 -2.80 -2.82
C CYS A 261 5.40 -2.13 -1.47
N ASN A 262 6.52 -1.42 -1.34
CA ASN A 262 7.00 -0.86 -0.06
C ASN A 262 6.16 0.34 0.44
N ARG A 263 5.23 0.83 -0.39
CA ARG A 263 4.22 1.80 0.04
C ARG A 263 3.17 1.20 1.00
N CYS A 264 3.03 -0.13 1.00
CA CYS A 264 2.16 -0.87 1.93
C CYS A 264 2.97 -1.80 2.84
N HIS A 265 3.94 -2.51 2.27
CA HIS A 265 4.73 -3.51 2.99
C HIS A 265 5.93 -2.90 3.70
N THR A 266 6.27 -3.45 4.86
CA THR A 266 7.48 -3.04 5.58
C THR A 266 8.75 -3.43 4.83
N THR A 267 9.74 -2.54 4.83
CA THR A 267 11.10 -2.82 4.33
C THR A 267 12.01 -3.43 5.40
N ASP A 268 11.55 -3.54 6.64
CA ASP A 268 12.30 -4.20 7.71
C ASP A 268 12.21 -5.71 7.55
N LEU A 269 13.26 -6.32 7.00
CA LEU A 269 13.38 -7.77 6.81
C LEU A 269 13.39 -8.57 8.12
N THR A 270 13.46 -7.92 9.29
CA THR A 270 13.30 -8.61 10.59
C THR A 270 11.87 -8.66 11.10
N SER A 271 10.96 -7.92 10.46
CA SER A 271 9.54 -7.92 10.80
C SER A 271 8.88 -9.23 10.36
N ASP A 272 7.96 -9.74 11.19
CA ASP A 272 7.13 -10.91 10.86
C ASP A 272 6.22 -10.66 9.64
N ASN A 273 5.98 -9.39 9.29
CA ASN A 273 5.17 -8.96 8.14
C ASN A 273 6.00 -8.63 6.88
N SER A 274 7.31 -8.86 6.92
CA SER A 274 8.19 -8.56 5.79
C SER A 274 7.93 -9.49 4.59
N ILE A 275 8.15 -8.97 3.37
CA ILE A 275 8.20 -9.81 2.16
C ILE A 275 9.58 -10.51 2.12
N LEU A 276 9.81 -11.42 3.06
CA LEU A 276 11.02 -12.22 3.14
C LEU A 276 10.66 -13.70 3.07
N MET A 277 10.75 -14.24 1.87
CA MET A 277 10.20 -15.55 1.51
C MET A 277 11.26 -16.65 1.53
N HIS A 278 10.79 -17.89 1.41
CA HIS A 278 11.60 -19.11 1.24
C HIS A 278 12.63 -19.34 2.37
N GLY A 279 12.18 -19.17 3.62
CA GLY A 279 13.01 -19.42 4.80
C GLY A 279 14.01 -18.31 5.10
N GLY A 280 13.68 -17.06 4.76
CA GLY A 280 14.48 -15.90 5.15
C GLY A 280 15.49 -15.43 4.12
N LYS A 281 15.31 -15.78 2.82
CA LYS A 281 16.39 -15.66 1.82
C LYS A 281 16.06 -14.76 0.62
N ARG A 282 14.76 -14.58 0.31
CA ARG A 282 14.33 -13.92 -0.93
C ARG A 282 13.39 -12.77 -0.63
N PHE A 283 13.75 -11.57 -1.06
CA PHE A 283 13.00 -10.34 -0.80
C PHE A 283 12.95 -9.38 -1.99
N ASP A 284 13.84 -9.54 -2.96
CA ASP A 284 13.93 -8.67 -4.15
C ASP A 284 12.99 -9.15 -5.25
N TYR A 285 12.11 -8.25 -5.71
CA TYR A 285 11.02 -8.57 -6.65
C TYR A 285 11.56 -9.17 -7.97
N GLU A 286 12.60 -8.58 -8.55
CA GLU A 286 13.20 -9.00 -9.81
C GLU A 286 13.82 -10.40 -9.70
N GLY A 287 14.31 -10.78 -8.51
CA GLY A 287 14.76 -12.13 -8.19
C GLY A 287 13.61 -13.13 -8.13
N CYS A 288 12.48 -12.76 -7.52
CA CYS A 288 11.28 -13.60 -7.47
C CYS A 288 10.79 -13.98 -8.87
N VAL A 289 10.78 -13.01 -9.80
CA VAL A 289 10.30 -13.17 -11.19
C VAL A 289 11.07 -14.26 -11.95
N MET A 290 12.31 -14.58 -11.57
CA MET A 290 13.09 -15.64 -12.24
C MET A 290 12.63 -17.06 -11.92
N CYS A 291 12.05 -17.28 -10.73
CA CYS A 291 11.50 -18.59 -10.35
C CYS A 291 9.98 -18.64 -10.52
N HIS A 292 9.30 -17.51 -10.27
CA HIS A 292 7.86 -17.38 -10.43
C HIS A 292 7.49 -17.04 -11.89
N THR A 293 7.80 -17.96 -12.80
CA THR A 293 7.56 -17.81 -14.25
C THR A 293 6.14 -18.21 -14.65
N SER A 294 5.68 -17.78 -15.84
CA SER A 294 4.33 -18.05 -16.39
C SER A 294 3.96 -19.54 -16.46
N TYR A 295 4.96 -20.41 -16.62
CA TYR A 295 4.79 -21.85 -16.73
C TYR A 295 4.92 -22.60 -15.40
N SER A 296 5.30 -21.92 -14.32
CA SER A 296 5.52 -22.56 -13.03
C SER A 296 4.22 -22.80 -12.26
N GLY A 297 4.08 -23.97 -11.64
CA GLY A 297 2.89 -24.37 -10.88
C GLY A 297 3.19 -25.11 -9.57
N ASP A 298 2.23 -25.08 -8.66
CA ASP A 298 2.16 -25.93 -7.46
C ASP A 298 1.53 -27.28 -7.84
N PRO A 299 2.25 -28.42 -7.66
CA PRO A 299 1.73 -29.72 -8.05
C PRO A 299 0.60 -30.26 -7.16
N GLU A 300 0.52 -29.85 -5.90
CA GLU A 300 -0.52 -30.33 -5.00
C GLU A 300 -1.89 -29.73 -5.33
N THR A 301 -1.93 -28.44 -5.69
CA THR A 301 -3.17 -27.70 -5.97
C THR A 301 -3.43 -27.50 -7.46
N GLY A 302 -2.39 -27.56 -8.30
CA GLY A 302 -2.42 -27.11 -9.69
C GLY A 302 -2.41 -25.60 -9.86
N ALA A 303 -2.34 -24.80 -8.79
CA ALA A 303 -2.30 -23.34 -8.89
C ALA A 303 -1.04 -22.88 -9.65
N SER A 304 -1.17 -21.87 -10.52
CA SER A 304 0.02 -21.23 -11.08
C SER A 304 0.74 -20.49 -9.96
N ILE A 305 2.06 -20.67 -9.87
CA ILE A 305 2.93 -19.88 -9.00
C ILE A 305 3.65 -18.78 -9.80
N GLY A 306 3.22 -18.48 -11.03
CA GLY A 306 3.78 -17.36 -11.79
C GLY A 306 3.54 -16.03 -11.07
N MET A 307 4.49 -15.09 -11.17
CA MET A 307 4.52 -13.89 -10.32
C MET A 307 3.23 -13.05 -10.45
N ALA A 308 2.70 -12.92 -11.66
CA ALA A 308 1.44 -12.21 -11.90
C ALA A 308 0.26 -12.88 -11.17
N THR A 309 0.08 -14.20 -11.33
CA THR A 309 -1.00 -14.95 -10.69
C THR A 309 -0.84 -14.98 -9.17
N LEU A 310 0.37 -15.23 -8.68
CA LEU A 310 0.70 -15.25 -7.25
C LEU A 310 0.30 -13.93 -6.60
N VAL A 311 0.78 -12.80 -7.13
CA VAL A 311 0.50 -11.48 -6.57
C VAL A 311 -0.99 -11.16 -6.67
N HIS A 312 -1.63 -11.34 -7.83
CA HIS A 312 -3.05 -11.03 -7.97
C HIS A 312 -3.93 -11.89 -7.06
N LYS A 313 -3.76 -13.21 -7.03
CA LYS A 313 -4.63 -14.11 -6.24
C LYS A 313 -4.43 -13.95 -4.73
N ILE A 314 -3.21 -13.65 -4.26
CA ILE A 314 -2.98 -13.33 -2.83
C ILE A 314 -3.77 -12.07 -2.44
N HIS A 315 -3.69 -11.00 -3.22
CA HIS A 315 -4.38 -9.74 -2.90
C HIS A 315 -5.90 -9.81 -3.15
N LYS A 316 -6.37 -10.68 -4.05
CA LYS A 316 -7.79 -11.01 -4.23
C LYS A 316 -8.34 -11.92 -3.11
N SER A 317 -7.47 -12.45 -2.24
CA SER A 317 -7.85 -13.38 -1.18
C SER A 317 -8.46 -14.68 -1.73
N ASP A 318 -7.85 -15.20 -2.80
CA ASP A 318 -8.37 -16.34 -3.57
C ASP A 318 -7.20 -17.25 -3.99
N TYR A 319 -6.33 -17.58 -3.03
CA TYR A 319 -5.11 -18.35 -3.29
C TYR A 319 -4.78 -19.34 -2.19
N VAL A 320 -4.59 -20.59 -2.59
CA VAL A 320 -4.10 -21.67 -1.74
C VAL A 320 -2.97 -22.35 -2.49
N ILE A 321 -1.83 -22.52 -1.81
CA ILE A 321 -0.71 -23.31 -2.31
C ILE A 321 -0.16 -24.21 -1.22
N VAL A 322 0.44 -25.32 -1.62
CA VAL A 322 1.21 -26.17 -0.73
C VAL A 322 2.70 -25.90 -0.94
N GLY A 323 3.36 -25.57 0.16
CA GLY A 323 4.76 -25.18 0.18
C GLY A 323 5.68 -26.28 0.69
N TYR A 324 6.83 -25.84 1.18
CA TYR A 324 7.89 -26.71 1.69
C TYR A 324 7.38 -27.67 2.78
N HIS A 325 7.71 -28.95 2.65
CA HIS A 325 7.27 -30.04 3.55
C HIS A 325 5.74 -30.21 3.67
N GLY A 326 4.98 -29.86 2.62
CA GLY A 326 3.52 -30.05 2.61
C GLY A 326 2.77 -28.99 3.40
N ALA A 327 3.43 -27.88 3.79
CA ALA A 327 2.82 -26.80 4.55
C ALA A 327 1.78 -26.06 3.69
N VAL A 328 0.54 -25.98 4.18
CA VAL A 328 -0.53 -25.26 3.49
C VAL A 328 -0.39 -23.77 3.75
N HIS A 329 -0.42 -22.98 2.67
CA HIS A 329 -0.51 -21.52 2.72
C HIS A 329 -1.85 -21.09 2.11
N ASP A 330 -2.81 -20.78 2.98
CA ASP A 330 -4.13 -20.29 2.61
C ASP A 330 -4.19 -18.76 2.78
N TYR A 331 -4.34 -18.04 1.66
CA TYR A 331 -4.44 -16.58 1.62
C TYR A 331 -5.88 -16.09 1.53
N SER A 332 -6.88 -16.95 1.70
CA SER A 332 -8.28 -16.57 1.57
C SER A 332 -8.78 -15.57 2.63
N GLY A 333 -8.03 -15.37 3.71
CA GLY A 333 -8.29 -14.38 4.75
C GLY A 333 -7.56 -13.04 4.58
N VAL A 334 -6.88 -12.80 3.45
CA VAL A 334 -6.21 -11.52 3.20
C VAL A 334 -7.25 -10.39 3.12
N THR A 335 -6.94 -9.23 3.72
CA THR A 335 -7.79 -8.04 3.65
C THR A 335 -7.07 -6.94 2.88
N TYR A 336 -7.22 -6.92 1.55
CA TYR A 336 -6.59 -5.88 0.73
C TYR A 336 -7.18 -4.49 1.05
N PRO A 337 -6.33 -3.47 1.33
CA PRO A 337 -6.82 -2.15 1.73
C PRO A 337 -7.40 -1.32 0.57
N GLY A 338 -7.22 -1.79 -0.67
CA GLY A 338 -7.59 -1.11 -1.90
C GLY A 338 -8.74 -1.74 -2.70
N ASP A 339 -8.97 -1.26 -3.93
CA ASP A 339 -9.85 -1.80 -4.96
C ASP A 339 -9.00 -2.54 -5.98
N MET A 340 -9.35 -3.82 -6.22
CA MET A 340 -8.63 -4.70 -7.15
C MET A 340 -8.70 -4.25 -8.60
N HIS A 341 -9.64 -3.38 -8.96
CA HIS A 341 -9.74 -2.84 -10.32
C HIS A 341 -8.78 -1.67 -10.56
N GLN A 342 -8.16 -1.09 -9.52
CA GLN A 342 -7.21 0.00 -9.66
C GLN A 342 -5.79 -0.51 -9.82
N CYS A 343 -5.43 -0.88 -11.05
CA CYS A 343 -4.14 -1.45 -11.41
C CYS A 343 -2.96 -0.58 -10.96
N GLN A 344 -3.13 0.75 -10.91
CA GLN A 344 -2.14 1.74 -10.48
C GLN A 344 -1.78 1.64 -8.99
N GLN A 345 -2.39 0.73 -8.25
CA GLN A 345 -1.91 0.38 -6.93
C GLN A 345 -0.61 -0.44 -6.99
N CYS A 346 -0.33 -1.12 -8.09
CA CYS A 346 0.93 -1.84 -8.29
C CYS A 346 1.64 -1.44 -9.59
N HIS A 347 0.89 -1.15 -10.65
CA HIS A 347 1.40 -0.77 -11.97
C HIS A 347 1.48 0.76 -12.08
N ILE A 348 2.55 1.33 -11.53
CA ILE A 348 2.79 2.78 -11.59
C ILE A 348 3.42 3.12 -12.94
N GLU A 349 2.76 3.98 -13.71
CA GLU A 349 3.26 4.40 -15.03
C GLU A 349 4.55 5.23 -14.90
N ASP A 350 5.41 5.18 -15.92
CA ASP A 350 6.66 5.94 -16.04
C ASP A 350 7.74 5.70 -14.96
N VAL A 351 7.59 4.69 -14.08
CA VAL A 351 8.58 4.39 -13.02
C VAL A 351 9.64 3.38 -13.44
N VAL A 352 9.29 2.49 -14.38
CA VAL A 352 10.17 1.47 -14.95
C VAL A 352 9.89 1.34 -16.46
N PRO A 353 10.87 0.90 -17.28
CA PRO A 353 10.77 1.01 -18.74
C PRO A 353 9.61 0.23 -19.37
N GLN A 354 9.18 -0.87 -18.73
CA GLN A 354 8.07 -1.72 -19.19
C GLN A 354 6.82 -1.58 -18.31
N ALA A 355 6.62 -0.45 -17.63
CA ALA A 355 5.50 -0.26 -16.69
C ALA A 355 4.10 -0.45 -17.32
N ASP A 356 3.97 -0.32 -18.64
CA ASP A 356 2.73 -0.46 -19.41
C ASP A 356 2.41 -1.90 -19.84
N PHE A 357 3.32 -2.87 -19.62
CA PHE A 357 3.12 -4.25 -20.07
C PHE A 357 1.92 -4.95 -19.41
N TYR A 358 1.37 -4.40 -18.31
CA TYR A 358 0.12 -4.89 -17.69
C TYR A 358 -1.11 -4.71 -18.59
N GLN A 359 -1.02 -3.87 -19.62
CA GLN A 359 -2.08 -3.63 -20.59
C GLN A 359 -2.28 -4.83 -21.54
N TYR A 360 -1.26 -5.70 -21.64
CA TYR A 360 -1.28 -6.85 -22.52
C TYR A 360 -1.85 -8.08 -21.81
N PRO A 361 -2.79 -8.81 -22.45
CA PRO A 361 -3.40 -9.99 -21.85
C PRO A 361 -2.41 -11.15 -21.80
N GLY A 362 -2.46 -11.93 -20.72
CA GLY A 362 -1.72 -13.19 -20.57
C GLY A 362 -2.62 -14.26 -19.96
N GLN A 363 -2.45 -15.53 -20.32
CA GLN A 363 -3.40 -16.60 -19.96
C GLN A 363 -3.62 -16.67 -18.44
N GLU A 364 -2.55 -16.92 -17.68
CA GLU A 364 -2.65 -17.07 -16.22
C GLU A 364 -2.85 -15.71 -15.52
N THR A 365 -2.52 -14.60 -16.19
CA THR A 365 -2.68 -13.23 -15.66
C THR A 365 -4.13 -12.78 -15.68
N CYS A 366 -4.88 -12.99 -16.77
CA CYS A 366 -6.30 -12.64 -16.82
C CYS A 366 -7.13 -13.61 -15.97
N LEU A 367 -6.78 -14.90 -15.98
CA LEU A 367 -7.47 -15.92 -15.19
C LEU A 367 -7.23 -15.77 -13.69
N SER A 368 -6.19 -15.07 -13.25
CA SER A 368 -5.98 -14.84 -11.81
C SER A 368 -7.15 -14.12 -11.14
N CYS A 369 -7.92 -13.32 -11.89
CA CYS A 369 -9.09 -12.64 -11.37
C CYS A 369 -10.41 -13.20 -11.94
N HIS A 370 -10.43 -13.57 -13.23
CA HIS A 370 -11.68 -13.88 -13.93
C HIS A 370 -12.06 -15.36 -13.97
N GLU A 371 -11.19 -16.28 -13.53
CA GLU A 371 -11.44 -17.73 -13.55
C GLU A 371 -12.72 -18.12 -12.80
N GLU A 372 -13.06 -17.42 -11.71
CA GLU A 372 -14.29 -17.64 -10.93
C GLU A 372 -15.58 -17.39 -11.73
N TYR A 373 -15.53 -16.58 -12.79
CA TYR A 373 -16.69 -16.25 -13.63
C TYR A 373 -16.82 -17.17 -14.85
N ALA A 374 -15.98 -18.21 -14.95
CA ALA A 374 -16.02 -19.13 -16.06
C ALA A 374 -17.33 -19.94 -16.08
N PRO A 375 -17.95 -20.15 -17.26
CA PRO A 375 -19.14 -20.98 -17.38
C PRO A 375 -18.81 -22.47 -17.16
N GLU A 376 -19.82 -23.29 -16.83
CA GLU A 376 -19.63 -24.73 -16.55
C GLU A 376 -19.00 -25.52 -17.71
N ASN A 377 -19.13 -25.05 -18.95
CA ASN A 377 -18.59 -25.69 -20.16
C ASN A 377 -17.28 -25.05 -20.66
N TRP A 378 -16.60 -24.26 -19.83
CA TRP A 378 -15.33 -23.63 -20.15
C TRP A 378 -14.20 -24.65 -20.34
N ASP A 379 -13.32 -24.41 -21.31
CA ASP A 379 -12.18 -25.30 -21.64
C ASP A 379 -10.95 -25.09 -20.75
N GLY A 380 -11.04 -24.19 -19.77
CA GLY A 380 -9.96 -23.83 -18.87
C GLY A 380 -9.03 -22.73 -19.38
N THR A 381 -9.14 -22.28 -20.64
CA THR A 381 -8.21 -21.33 -21.25
C THR A 381 -8.71 -19.88 -21.23
N ALA A 382 -7.81 -18.91 -21.19
CA ALA A 382 -8.20 -17.50 -21.31
C ALA A 382 -8.93 -17.22 -22.63
N VAL A 383 -8.47 -17.82 -23.73
CA VAL A 383 -9.13 -17.74 -25.04
C VAL A 383 -10.57 -18.22 -24.96
N GLY A 384 -10.81 -19.38 -24.35
CA GLY A 384 -12.14 -19.95 -24.19
C GLY A 384 -13.08 -19.12 -23.33
N LEU A 385 -12.56 -18.33 -22.38
CA LEU A 385 -13.36 -17.43 -21.53
C LEU A 385 -13.63 -16.08 -22.20
N PHE A 386 -12.56 -15.37 -22.60
CA PHE A 386 -12.64 -13.96 -23.00
C PHE A 386 -13.08 -13.76 -24.46
N HIS A 387 -12.99 -14.78 -25.32
CA HIS A 387 -13.51 -14.69 -26.68
C HIS A 387 -15.02 -15.00 -26.79
N ASP A 388 -15.70 -15.19 -25.66
CA ASP A 388 -17.16 -15.12 -25.62
C ASP A 388 -17.62 -13.66 -25.76
N ARG A 389 -18.22 -13.36 -26.92
CA ARG A 389 -18.69 -12.02 -27.28
C ARG A 389 -19.88 -11.57 -26.44
N ASP A 390 -20.68 -12.51 -25.96
CA ASP A 390 -21.86 -12.21 -25.15
C ASP A 390 -21.48 -11.97 -23.68
N ALA A 391 -20.38 -12.58 -23.22
CA ALA A 391 -19.83 -12.34 -21.88
C ALA A 391 -19.11 -10.99 -21.77
N PHE A 392 -18.44 -10.52 -22.83
CA PHE A 392 -17.66 -9.27 -22.84
C PHE A 392 -18.06 -8.29 -23.95
N PRO A 393 -19.35 -7.90 -24.06
CA PRO A 393 -19.85 -7.14 -25.21
C PRO A 393 -19.17 -5.77 -25.38
N GLN A 394 -18.86 -5.08 -24.27
CA GLN A 394 -18.23 -3.75 -24.30
C GLN A 394 -16.81 -3.79 -24.89
N ALA A 395 -16.00 -4.78 -24.54
CA ALA A 395 -14.67 -4.97 -25.13
C ALA A 395 -14.79 -5.31 -26.63
N TRP A 396 -15.76 -6.17 -26.97
CA TRP A 396 -15.98 -6.60 -28.35
C TRP A 396 -16.55 -5.52 -29.27
N ASP A 397 -17.17 -4.46 -28.75
CA ASP A 397 -17.51 -3.26 -29.53
C ASP A 397 -16.26 -2.56 -30.09
N MET A 398 -15.12 -2.72 -29.42
CA MET A 398 -13.79 -2.28 -29.88
C MET A 398 -13.02 -3.39 -30.63
N SER A 399 -13.69 -4.51 -30.95
CA SER A 399 -13.08 -5.71 -31.54
C SER A 399 -11.89 -6.20 -30.71
N CYS A 400 -10.85 -6.74 -31.36
CA CYS A 400 -9.66 -7.27 -30.67
C CYS A 400 -8.99 -6.21 -29.78
N SER A 401 -9.04 -4.95 -30.22
CA SER A 401 -8.37 -3.82 -29.57
C SER A 401 -8.96 -3.46 -28.21
N GLY A 402 -10.15 -3.96 -27.86
CA GLY A 402 -10.71 -3.83 -26.51
C GLY A 402 -9.94 -4.63 -25.45
N CYS A 403 -9.18 -5.65 -25.84
CA CYS A 403 -8.37 -6.45 -24.93
C CYS A 403 -6.89 -6.44 -25.30
N HIS A 404 -6.58 -6.55 -26.60
CA HIS A 404 -5.23 -6.62 -27.15
C HIS A 404 -4.78 -5.23 -27.61
N PRO A 405 -3.80 -4.59 -26.94
CA PRO A 405 -3.30 -3.28 -27.36
C PRO A 405 -2.89 -3.22 -28.83
N ASP A 406 -3.32 -2.17 -29.54
CA ASP A 406 -2.90 -1.89 -30.91
C ASP A 406 -2.69 -0.37 -31.14
N ALA A 407 -2.34 0.02 -32.37
CA ALA A 407 -2.12 1.43 -32.71
C ALA A 407 -3.37 2.33 -32.57
N ASN A 408 -4.58 1.75 -32.59
CA ASN A 408 -5.84 2.48 -32.43
C ASN A 408 -6.24 2.57 -30.94
N ASN A 409 -6.03 1.49 -30.20
CA ASN A 409 -6.29 1.39 -28.77
C ASN A 409 -5.05 0.82 -28.04
N PRO A 410 -4.09 1.68 -27.69
CA PRO A 410 -2.85 1.23 -27.05
C PRO A 410 -3.05 0.75 -25.61
N LEU A 411 -4.21 0.99 -24.99
CA LEU A 411 -4.46 0.61 -23.60
C LEU A 411 -5.08 -0.78 -23.47
N GLY A 412 -5.63 -1.35 -24.56
CA GLY A 412 -6.29 -2.66 -24.53
C GLY A 412 -7.32 -2.77 -23.41
N SER A 413 -7.22 -3.85 -22.62
CA SER A 413 -8.11 -4.10 -21.47
C SER A 413 -8.01 -3.06 -20.35
N ALA A 414 -6.89 -2.35 -20.23
CA ALA A 414 -6.70 -1.34 -19.19
C ALA A 414 -7.66 -0.15 -19.34
N LEU A 415 -8.26 0.06 -20.51
CA LEU A 415 -9.36 1.03 -20.67
C LEU A 415 -10.51 0.81 -19.70
N PHE A 416 -10.88 -0.46 -19.49
CA PHE A 416 -12.04 -0.83 -18.67
C PHE A 416 -11.69 -0.84 -17.20
N HIS A 417 -10.53 -1.41 -16.84
CA HIS A 417 -10.05 -1.46 -15.46
C HIS A 417 -9.79 -0.05 -14.91
N ASN A 418 -9.19 0.82 -15.72
CA ASN A 418 -8.82 2.18 -15.31
C ASN A 418 -9.93 3.22 -15.52
N ALA A 419 -11.12 2.82 -15.96
CA ALA A 419 -12.22 3.73 -16.31
C ALA A 419 -12.58 4.68 -15.15
N MET A 420 -12.66 4.16 -13.92
CA MET A 420 -12.93 4.96 -12.73
C MET A 420 -11.82 5.94 -12.39
N ALA A 421 -10.56 5.49 -12.45
CA ALA A 421 -9.40 6.37 -12.25
C ALA A 421 -9.39 7.50 -13.28
N LYS A 422 -9.65 7.17 -14.55
CA LYS A 422 -9.70 8.13 -15.66
C LYS A 422 -10.78 9.19 -15.47
N ILE A 423 -12.00 8.79 -15.11
CA ILE A 423 -13.07 9.78 -14.90
C ILE A 423 -12.81 10.63 -13.65
N ASN A 424 -12.25 10.05 -12.58
CA ASN A 424 -11.85 10.80 -11.39
C ASN A 424 -10.84 11.91 -11.75
N GLU A 425 -9.82 11.60 -12.54
CA GLU A 425 -8.85 12.58 -13.03
C GLU A 425 -9.50 13.66 -13.90
N THR A 426 -10.37 13.28 -14.85
CA THR A 426 -11.06 14.23 -15.73
C THR A 426 -11.93 15.20 -14.95
N VAL A 427 -12.71 14.71 -13.98
CA VAL A 427 -13.58 15.54 -13.14
C VAL A 427 -12.75 16.45 -12.26
N ALA A 428 -11.74 15.92 -11.56
CA ALA A 428 -10.84 16.71 -10.72
C ALA A 428 -10.15 17.82 -11.52
N ALA A 429 -9.58 17.50 -12.69
CA ALA A 429 -8.91 18.49 -13.55
C ALA A 429 -9.83 19.66 -13.98
N LYS A 430 -11.15 19.45 -14.01
CA LYS A 430 -12.12 20.47 -14.42
C LYS A 430 -12.69 21.25 -13.24
N TYR A 431 -12.98 20.57 -12.13
CA TYR A 431 -13.79 21.11 -11.03
C TYR A 431 -13.06 21.18 -9.69
N GLN A 432 -11.75 20.89 -9.61
CA GLN A 432 -10.97 21.10 -8.39
C GLN A 432 -11.13 22.55 -7.89
N PHE A 433 -11.21 22.70 -6.58
CA PHE A 433 -11.49 24.00 -5.96
C PHE A 433 -10.89 24.11 -4.54
N ALA A 434 -10.79 25.34 -4.05
CA ALA A 434 -10.31 25.65 -2.72
C ALA A 434 -11.33 26.49 -1.93
N LEU A 435 -11.37 26.26 -0.61
CA LEU A 435 -11.97 27.21 0.33
C LEU A 435 -10.99 28.35 0.59
N THR A 436 -11.40 29.57 0.27
CA THR A 436 -10.51 30.75 0.32
C THR A 436 -10.84 31.72 1.44
N SER A 437 -12.08 31.71 1.93
CA SER A 437 -12.52 32.55 3.05
C SER A 437 -13.70 31.90 3.77
N SER A 438 -13.79 32.14 5.08
CA SER A 438 -14.92 31.79 5.92
C SER A 438 -15.13 32.87 6.98
N VAL A 439 -16.35 33.39 7.08
CA VAL A 439 -16.74 34.42 8.05
C VAL A 439 -18.07 34.04 8.69
N LEU A 440 -18.02 33.71 9.98
CA LEU A 440 -19.21 33.55 10.81
C LEU A 440 -19.51 34.87 11.53
N ASP A 441 -20.58 35.55 11.12
CA ASP A 441 -21.05 36.83 11.67
C ASP A 441 -22.31 36.61 12.50
N SER A 442 -22.16 36.56 13.82
CA SER A 442 -23.27 36.39 14.75
C SER A 442 -24.20 37.61 14.85
N ASP A 443 -23.74 38.81 14.48
CA ASP A 443 -24.60 40.01 14.50
C ASP A 443 -25.55 39.98 13.28
N ALA A 444 -25.05 39.51 12.14
CA ALA A 444 -25.84 39.27 10.94
C ALA A 444 -26.59 37.93 10.97
N GLY A 445 -26.17 36.99 11.81
CA GLY A 445 -26.68 35.62 11.85
C GLY A 445 -26.34 34.83 10.59
N THR A 446 -25.13 35.02 10.03
CA THR A 446 -24.73 34.42 8.76
C THR A 446 -23.36 33.74 8.81
N LEU A 447 -23.21 32.68 8.01
CA LEU A 447 -21.91 32.11 7.63
C LEU A 447 -21.67 32.41 6.14
N THR A 448 -20.62 33.15 5.83
CA THR A 448 -20.18 33.43 4.45
C THR A 448 -18.94 32.62 4.13
N ALA A 449 -19.00 31.77 3.11
CA ALA A 449 -17.89 30.98 2.61
C ALA A 449 -17.57 31.35 1.15
N GLU A 450 -16.28 31.37 0.81
CA GLU A 450 -15.83 31.63 -0.55
C GLU A 450 -15.08 30.43 -1.13
N LEU A 451 -15.66 29.82 -2.17
CA LEU A 451 -15.10 28.70 -2.91
C LEU A 451 -14.52 29.21 -4.23
N THR A 452 -13.26 28.91 -4.52
CA THR A 452 -12.60 29.29 -5.78
C THR A 452 -12.24 28.04 -6.55
N PHE A 453 -12.86 27.85 -7.72
CA PHE A 453 -12.61 26.73 -8.61
C PHE A 453 -11.44 27.04 -9.54
N ASP A 454 -10.66 26.04 -9.92
CA ASP A 454 -9.59 26.20 -10.92
C ASP A 454 -10.16 26.69 -12.26
N SER A 455 -11.31 26.13 -12.64
CA SER A 455 -12.11 26.60 -13.77
C SER A 455 -13.60 26.44 -13.47
N LEU A 456 -14.41 27.41 -13.87
CA LEU A 456 -15.87 27.33 -13.68
C LEU A 456 -16.60 28.17 -14.72
N SER A 457 -17.27 27.51 -15.66
CA SER A 457 -18.01 28.16 -16.75
C SER A 457 -19.46 28.50 -16.38
N LEU A 458 -20.10 27.66 -15.56
CA LEU A 458 -21.47 27.79 -15.09
C LEU A 458 -21.48 27.81 -13.56
N SER A 459 -22.51 28.40 -12.96
CA SER A 459 -22.70 28.27 -11.51
C SER A 459 -23.08 26.81 -11.18
N PRO A 460 -22.58 26.22 -10.08
CA PRO A 460 -22.85 24.82 -9.73
C PRO A 460 -24.36 24.48 -9.67
N ASP A 461 -25.20 25.40 -9.20
CA ASP A 461 -26.67 25.28 -9.16
C ASP A 461 -27.34 25.28 -10.54
N SER A 462 -26.60 25.63 -11.60
CA SER A 462 -27.07 25.68 -12.98
C SER A 462 -26.32 24.71 -13.91
N ASP A 463 -25.31 24.00 -13.41
CA ASP A 463 -24.53 23.03 -14.19
C ASP A 463 -25.13 21.63 -13.96
N PRO A 464 -25.73 20.99 -14.98
CA PRO A 464 -26.40 19.70 -14.82
C PRO A 464 -25.44 18.55 -14.49
N SER A 465 -24.12 18.77 -14.56
CA SER A 465 -23.13 17.80 -14.10
C SER A 465 -22.92 17.81 -12.58
N PHE A 466 -23.37 18.83 -11.85
CA PHE A 466 -23.30 18.80 -10.39
C PHE A 466 -24.49 18.05 -9.81
N GLU A 467 -24.20 16.99 -9.06
CA GLU A 467 -25.19 16.29 -8.25
C GLU A 467 -25.44 17.03 -6.93
N SER A 468 -24.36 17.45 -6.28
CA SER A 468 -24.42 18.21 -5.03
C SER A 468 -23.12 18.98 -4.75
N LEU A 469 -23.21 20.01 -3.92
CA LEU A 469 -22.06 20.76 -3.43
C LEU A 469 -22.22 21.00 -1.93
N TRP A 470 -21.54 20.20 -1.12
CA TRP A 470 -21.68 20.20 0.33
C TRP A 470 -20.71 21.18 0.99
N LEU A 471 -21.23 21.96 1.94
CA LEU A 471 -20.46 22.75 2.89
C LEU A 471 -20.65 22.15 4.28
N VAL A 472 -19.56 21.91 5.00
CA VAL A 472 -19.59 21.28 6.33
C VAL A 472 -18.85 22.15 7.33
N ALA A 473 -19.56 22.68 8.32
CA ALA A 473 -18.99 23.47 9.41
C ALA A 473 -18.93 22.64 10.69
N VAL A 474 -17.76 22.62 11.34
CA VAL A 474 -17.47 21.84 12.55
C VAL A 474 -16.90 22.74 13.63
N GLY A 475 -17.46 22.65 14.84
CA GLY A 475 -16.98 23.29 16.06
C GLY A 475 -16.57 22.31 17.16
N ASN A 476 -16.58 22.75 18.43
CA ASN A 476 -16.09 21.96 19.57
C ASN A 476 -17.20 21.24 20.32
N GLU A 477 -17.17 19.90 20.40
CA GLU A 477 -18.18 19.06 21.06
C GLU A 477 -18.75 19.57 22.41
N ASN A 478 -20.08 19.54 22.53
CA ASN A 478 -20.84 19.78 23.76
C ASN A 478 -21.66 18.54 24.14
N GLN A 479 -21.19 17.84 25.17
CA GLN A 479 -21.76 16.59 25.66
C GLN A 479 -23.19 16.73 26.22
N VAL A 480 -23.62 17.93 26.63
CA VAL A 480 -24.90 18.12 27.34
C VAL A 480 -26.08 18.25 26.36
N ASN A 481 -25.85 18.76 25.15
CA ASN A 481 -26.92 19.16 24.21
C ASN A 481 -26.93 18.32 22.91
N MET A 482 -26.15 17.24 22.84
CA MET A 482 -25.87 16.56 21.58
C MET A 482 -27.06 15.84 20.89
N PRO A 483 -28.09 15.29 21.58
CA PRO A 483 -29.23 14.71 20.86
C PRO A 483 -30.21 15.77 20.31
N ALA A 484 -30.14 17.01 20.80
CA ALA A 484 -31.08 18.07 20.41
C ALA A 484 -30.55 18.96 19.28
N ASN A 485 -29.22 19.11 19.16
CA ASN A 485 -28.60 20.04 18.21
C ASN A 485 -27.50 19.43 17.33
N ASN A 486 -27.21 18.13 17.43
CA ASN A 486 -26.03 17.54 16.78
C ASN A 486 -24.73 18.38 17.00
N GLY A 487 -24.64 18.94 18.22
CA GLY A 487 -24.48 20.37 18.54
C GLY A 487 -23.24 21.15 18.15
N GLN A 488 -22.46 20.74 17.15
CA GLN A 488 -21.39 21.55 16.55
C GLN A 488 -21.02 21.15 15.11
N ARG A 489 -21.72 20.21 14.46
CA ARG A 489 -21.50 19.84 13.06
C ARG A 489 -22.76 20.12 12.26
N LEU A 490 -22.66 21.03 11.29
CA LEU A 490 -23.77 21.41 10.41
C LEU A 490 -23.34 21.28 8.95
N VAL A 491 -24.28 20.86 8.12
CA VAL A 491 -24.03 20.57 6.69
C VAL A 491 -25.07 21.25 5.83
N TRP A 492 -24.69 21.69 4.64
CA TRP A 492 -25.61 22.28 3.66
C TRP A 492 -25.24 21.84 2.26
N ASN A 493 -26.21 21.36 1.49
CA ASN A 493 -26.09 21.29 0.04
C ASN A 493 -26.32 22.69 -0.51
N LEU A 494 -25.29 23.26 -1.11
CA LEU A 494 -25.33 24.62 -1.59
C LEU A 494 -26.25 24.81 -2.81
N ILE A 495 -26.61 23.72 -3.49
CA ILE A 495 -27.31 23.76 -4.78
C ILE A 495 -28.71 23.10 -4.78
N ASP A 496 -29.26 22.72 -3.63
CA ASP A 496 -30.58 22.07 -3.55
C ASP A 496 -31.77 23.05 -3.50
N GLY A 497 -31.50 24.35 -3.44
CA GLY A 497 -32.52 25.40 -3.39
C GLY A 497 -33.09 25.68 -1.99
N ASP A 498 -32.38 25.35 -0.91
CA ASP A 498 -32.73 25.75 0.46
C ASP A 498 -32.82 27.29 0.61
N ASP A 499 -33.94 27.77 1.16
CA ASP A 499 -34.21 29.20 1.38
C ASP A 499 -33.18 29.90 2.30
N ASN A 500 -32.43 29.14 3.11
CA ASN A 500 -31.38 29.67 3.99
C ASN A 500 -30.03 29.81 3.28
N VAL A 501 -29.90 29.28 2.05
CA VAL A 501 -28.66 29.28 1.28
C VAL A 501 -28.80 30.23 0.11
N SER A 502 -27.80 31.10 -0.07
CA SER A 502 -27.69 31.92 -1.28
C SER A 502 -26.30 31.79 -1.89
N LEU A 503 -26.26 31.65 -3.21
CA LEU A 503 -25.02 31.56 -3.99
C LEU A 503 -24.90 32.74 -4.95
N VAL A 504 -23.72 33.34 -4.97
CA VAL A 504 -23.36 34.37 -5.94
C VAL A 504 -22.08 33.94 -6.64
N ARG A 505 -22.16 33.77 -7.96
CA ARG A 505 -20.98 33.52 -8.80
C ARG A 505 -20.35 34.82 -9.29
N ALA A 506 -19.04 34.93 -9.14
CA ALA A 506 -18.20 35.92 -9.79
C ALA A 506 -17.01 35.21 -10.45
N ASP A 507 -17.00 35.14 -11.78
CA ASP A 507 -16.00 34.38 -12.56
C ASP A 507 -15.87 32.92 -12.11
N ASN A 508 -14.71 32.51 -11.59
CA ASN A 508 -14.46 31.16 -11.07
C ASN A 508 -14.72 31.02 -9.55
N LYS A 509 -15.33 32.03 -8.94
CA LYS A 509 -15.58 32.10 -7.51
C LYS A 509 -17.07 31.99 -7.20
N ILE A 510 -17.38 31.23 -6.16
CA ILE A 510 -18.71 31.14 -5.55
C ILE A 510 -18.64 31.71 -4.14
N THR A 511 -19.47 32.71 -3.87
CA THR A 511 -19.75 33.19 -2.52
C THR A 511 -21.05 32.55 -2.05
N ALA A 512 -20.95 31.69 -1.04
CA ALA A 512 -22.08 31.07 -0.38
C ALA A 512 -22.39 31.81 0.92
N VAL A 513 -23.65 32.18 1.13
CA VAL A 513 -24.12 32.79 2.39
C VAL A 513 -25.23 31.91 2.97
N ILE A 514 -24.97 31.39 4.16
CA ILE A 514 -25.91 30.61 4.96
C ILE A 514 -26.51 31.53 6.02
N SER A 515 -27.84 31.60 6.10
CA SER A 515 -28.58 32.42 7.06
C SER A 515 -29.00 31.62 8.30
N ASN A 516 -29.33 32.33 9.39
CA ASN A 516 -29.80 31.78 10.66
C ASN A 516 -28.75 30.96 11.43
N ILE A 517 -27.47 31.33 11.34
CA ILE A 517 -26.35 30.61 11.96
C ILE A 517 -25.51 31.55 12.82
N ASN A 518 -25.10 31.10 14.01
CA ASN A 518 -24.35 31.87 15.00
C ASN A 518 -23.19 31.07 15.61
N THR A 519 -22.23 31.77 16.23
CA THR A 519 -21.10 31.14 16.95
C THR A 519 -21.52 30.17 18.07
N ALA A 520 -22.69 30.39 18.68
CA ALA A 520 -23.22 29.53 19.74
C ALA A 520 -23.57 28.12 19.24
N ASP A 521 -23.91 27.98 17.94
CA ASP A 521 -24.28 26.71 17.32
C ASP A 521 -23.07 25.77 17.16
N PHE A 522 -21.86 26.33 17.26
CA PHE A 522 -20.59 25.61 17.09
C PHE A 522 -19.74 25.55 18.37
N GLY A 523 -20.24 26.07 19.49
CA GLY A 523 -19.52 26.05 20.78
C GLY A 523 -18.04 26.45 20.70
N LEU A 524 -17.71 27.39 19.79
CA LEU A 524 -16.32 27.66 19.43
C LEU A 524 -15.51 28.14 20.63
N THR A 525 -14.40 27.47 20.89
CA THR A 525 -13.45 27.84 21.93
C THR A 525 -12.10 28.21 21.31
N THR A 526 -11.45 27.25 20.67
CA THR A 526 -10.09 27.36 20.15
C THR A 526 -9.99 26.81 18.72
N THR A 527 -10.77 25.78 18.40
CA THR A 527 -10.74 25.12 17.09
C THR A 527 -12.11 25.12 16.44
N GLY A 528 -12.12 25.25 15.11
CA GLY A 528 -13.31 25.12 14.28
C GLY A 528 -12.91 25.06 12.81
N SER A 529 -13.47 24.14 12.06
CA SER A 529 -13.10 23.86 10.68
C SER A 529 -14.28 24.02 9.75
N LEU A 530 -14.00 24.44 8.51
CA LEU A 530 -14.91 24.43 7.39
C LEU A 530 -14.34 23.53 6.29
N TYR A 531 -15.18 22.60 5.83
CA TYR A 531 -14.88 21.67 4.74
C TYR A 531 -15.88 21.87 3.60
N ALA A 532 -15.51 21.47 2.39
CA ALA A 532 -16.42 21.44 1.26
C ALA A 532 -16.09 20.29 0.32
N LYS A 533 -17.14 19.69 -0.27
CA LYS A 533 -17.03 18.56 -1.18
C LYS A 533 -18.14 18.61 -2.24
N ALA A 534 -17.78 18.48 -3.50
CA ALA A 534 -18.73 18.35 -4.59
C ALA A 534 -18.87 16.89 -5.03
N PHE A 535 -20.06 16.55 -5.51
CA PHE A 535 -20.32 15.33 -6.28
C PHE A 535 -20.68 15.75 -7.70
N VAL A 536 -19.91 15.28 -8.67
CA VAL A 536 -20.04 15.66 -10.08
C VAL A 536 -20.17 14.40 -10.92
N CYS A 537 -21.12 14.39 -11.84
CA CYS A 537 -21.37 13.24 -12.70
C CYS A 537 -20.43 13.18 -13.90
N GLY A 538 -19.82 12.03 -14.07
CA GLY A 538 -19.03 11.66 -15.22
C GLY A 538 -19.56 10.38 -15.87
N ASP A 539 -19.18 10.14 -17.11
CA ASP A 539 -19.41 8.86 -17.78
C ASP A 539 -18.07 8.12 -17.82
N LYS A 540 -18.00 7.00 -17.10
CA LYS A 540 -16.77 6.18 -17.00
C LYS A 540 -16.40 5.51 -18.32
N GLU A 541 -17.36 5.23 -19.20
CA GLU A 541 -17.11 4.56 -20.49
C GLU A 541 -16.44 5.51 -21.48
N THR A 542 -16.87 6.77 -21.46
CA THR A 542 -16.34 7.81 -22.37
C THR A 542 -15.25 8.66 -21.72
N GLY A 543 -15.10 8.61 -20.39
CA GLY A 543 -14.11 9.36 -19.62
C GLY A 543 -14.37 10.86 -19.59
N ILE A 544 -15.61 11.31 -19.84
CA ILE A 544 -16.00 12.72 -19.90
C ILE A 544 -17.04 13.08 -18.83
N VAL A 545 -17.05 14.35 -18.43
CA VAL A 545 -18.12 14.91 -17.59
C VAL A 545 -19.46 14.86 -18.33
N THR A 546 -20.52 14.44 -17.66
CA THR A 546 -21.87 14.30 -18.22
C THR A 546 -22.93 14.91 -17.30
N SER A 547 -24.18 15.00 -17.78
CA SER A 547 -25.32 15.37 -16.94
C SER A 547 -25.62 14.27 -15.94
N CYS A 548 -25.97 14.62 -14.70
CA CYS A 548 -26.44 13.66 -13.69
C CYS A 548 -27.77 12.99 -14.05
N GLU A 549 -28.50 13.51 -15.04
CA GLU A 549 -29.71 12.87 -15.58
C GLU A 549 -29.40 11.81 -16.66
N SER A 550 -28.12 11.60 -17.01
CA SER A 550 -27.71 10.61 -18.00
C SER A 550 -27.77 9.18 -17.45
N ASP A 551 -28.22 8.23 -18.28
CA ASP A 551 -28.28 6.81 -17.89
C ASP A 551 -26.89 6.19 -17.61
N THR A 552 -25.80 6.80 -18.10
CA THR A 552 -24.40 6.36 -17.87
C THR A 552 -23.68 7.15 -16.78
N ALA A 553 -24.39 8.07 -16.11
CA ALA A 553 -23.79 8.93 -15.08
C ALA A 553 -23.28 8.11 -13.89
N THR A 554 -22.03 8.37 -13.54
CA THR A 554 -21.35 7.89 -12.33
C THR A 554 -20.93 9.11 -11.52
N SER A 555 -21.29 9.12 -10.24
CA SER A 555 -20.93 10.22 -9.34
C SER A 555 -19.45 10.15 -8.99
N VAL A 556 -18.77 11.30 -9.08
CA VAL A 556 -17.35 11.46 -8.75
C VAL A 556 -17.19 12.52 -7.68
N GLU A 557 -16.38 12.19 -6.68
CA GLU A 557 -16.10 13.04 -5.54
C GLU A 557 -15.01 14.06 -5.86
N VAL A 558 -15.24 15.32 -5.51
CA VAL A 558 -14.24 16.40 -5.59
C VAL A 558 -14.20 17.13 -4.26
N SER A 559 -13.22 16.83 -3.42
CA SER A 559 -12.98 17.54 -2.16
C SER A 559 -12.28 18.88 -2.42
N ALA A 560 -12.57 19.89 -1.61
CA ALA A 560 -11.78 21.11 -1.60
C ALA A 560 -10.32 20.80 -1.24
N ASP A 561 -9.37 21.55 -1.81
CA ASP A 561 -7.91 21.35 -1.62
C ASP A 561 -7.49 21.20 -0.15
N SER A 562 -8.17 21.92 0.75
CA SER A 562 -7.95 21.80 2.19
C SER A 562 -9.12 22.40 2.96
N ALA A 563 -9.29 21.94 4.20
CA ALA A 563 -10.12 22.60 5.19
C ALA A 563 -9.50 23.94 5.62
N ILE A 564 -10.35 24.91 5.96
CA ILE A 564 -9.94 26.20 6.54
C ILE A 564 -10.55 26.39 7.93
N ALA A 565 -10.08 27.39 8.67
CA ALA A 565 -10.70 27.76 9.94
C ALA A 565 -12.14 28.27 9.70
N LEU A 566 -13.08 27.86 10.55
CA LEU A 566 -14.48 28.25 10.41
C LEU A 566 -14.69 29.78 10.52
N THR A 567 -13.86 30.46 11.30
CA THR A 567 -13.86 31.92 11.41
C THR A 567 -12.50 32.41 11.93
N ALA A 568 -12.22 33.71 11.86
CA ALA A 568 -10.91 34.28 12.13
C ALA A 568 -10.36 34.06 13.56
N ASN A 569 -11.23 33.78 14.54
CA ASN A 569 -10.87 33.67 15.95
C ASN A 569 -10.59 32.22 16.43
N VAL A 570 -10.64 31.24 15.51
CA VAL A 570 -10.32 29.85 15.81
C VAL A 570 -9.27 29.33 14.84
N THR A 571 -8.56 28.28 15.22
CA THR A 571 -7.69 27.55 14.30
C THR A 571 -8.44 26.39 13.66
N LYS A 572 -8.07 26.01 12.43
CA LYS A 572 -8.52 24.72 11.88
C LYS A 572 -7.95 23.56 12.69
N TYR A 573 -8.51 22.38 12.50
CA TYR A 573 -7.93 21.14 13.00
C TYR A 573 -6.46 20.99 12.56
N THR A 574 -5.61 20.55 13.48
CA THR A 574 -4.20 20.25 13.19
C THR A 574 -4.09 18.82 12.70
N GLU A 575 -3.66 18.64 11.45
CA GLU A 575 -3.38 17.34 10.86
C GLU A 575 -2.24 16.65 11.63
N LEU A 576 -2.55 15.50 12.24
CA LEU A 576 -1.59 14.68 13.00
C LEU A 576 -1.17 13.42 12.25
N VAL A 577 -1.69 13.19 11.05
CA VAL A 577 -1.31 12.10 10.13
C VAL A 577 -1.13 12.69 8.74
N SER A 578 -0.53 11.92 7.83
CA SER A 578 -0.30 12.34 6.45
C SER A 578 -1.33 11.72 5.52
N GLU A 579 -2.13 12.55 4.84
CA GLU A 579 -3.12 12.07 3.86
C GLU A 579 -2.45 11.19 2.79
N GLN A 580 -1.28 11.62 2.31
CA GLN A 580 -0.51 10.92 1.27
C GLN A 580 -0.14 9.50 1.69
N LYS A 581 0.17 9.29 2.97
CA LYS A 581 0.51 7.97 3.49
C LYS A 581 -0.71 7.06 3.60
N CYS A 582 -1.86 7.62 3.97
CA CYS A 582 -3.12 6.87 3.96
C CYS A 582 -3.47 6.43 2.54
N VAL A 583 -3.44 7.36 1.57
CA VAL A 583 -3.80 7.05 0.17
C VAL A 583 -2.73 6.24 -0.58
N ALA A 584 -1.54 6.07 0.00
CA ALA A 584 -0.54 5.16 -0.54
C ALA A 584 -0.97 3.68 -0.44
N CYS A 585 -1.75 3.33 0.59
CA CYS A 585 -2.34 2.01 0.78
C CYS A 585 -3.81 1.94 0.35
N HIS A 586 -4.57 2.99 0.64
CA HIS A 586 -6.00 3.08 0.35
C HIS A 586 -6.24 3.83 -0.96
N ASP A 587 -6.96 3.24 -1.90
CA ASP A 587 -7.32 3.94 -3.14
C ASP A 587 -8.39 5.03 -2.95
N ASN A 588 -8.69 5.74 -4.03
CA ASN A 588 -9.67 6.83 -4.09
C ASN A 588 -11.14 6.40 -3.89
N GLN A 589 -11.46 5.11 -3.98
CA GLN A 589 -12.76 4.53 -3.62
C GLN A 589 -12.80 4.02 -2.17
N PHE A 590 -11.79 4.31 -1.35
CA PHE A 590 -11.84 3.99 0.08
C PHE A 590 -13.08 4.59 0.76
N GLN A 591 -13.57 5.74 0.27
CA GLN A 591 -14.80 6.35 0.74
C GLN A 591 -16.04 5.45 0.52
N ASP A 592 -16.12 4.67 -0.55
CA ASP A 592 -17.23 3.72 -0.77
C ASP A 592 -17.21 2.58 0.26
N ARG A 593 -16.01 2.12 0.64
CA ARG A 593 -15.84 1.14 1.71
C ARG A 593 -16.21 1.72 3.07
N ILE A 594 -15.85 2.99 3.33
CA ILE A 594 -16.32 3.73 4.51
C ILE A 594 -17.86 3.79 4.50
N ASN A 595 -18.47 4.18 3.39
CA ASN A 595 -19.92 4.31 3.27
C ASN A 595 -20.62 2.97 3.57
N THR A 596 -20.08 1.87 3.04
CA THR A 596 -20.58 0.49 3.28
C THR A 596 -20.45 0.06 4.74
N ALA A 597 -19.40 0.49 5.44
CA ALA A 597 -19.20 0.18 6.85
C ALA A 597 -20.21 0.90 7.78
N HIS A 598 -20.93 1.91 7.29
CA HIS A 598 -21.94 2.64 8.07
C HIS A 598 -23.35 2.04 7.88
N SER A 599 -23.83 1.31 8.88
CA SER A 599 -25.11 0.57 8.84
C SER A 599 -26.38 1.42 8.80
N MET A 600 -26.27 2.71 9.08
CA MET A 600 -27.35 3.70 8.95
C MET A 600 -26.89 4.78 7.96
N LEU A 601 -26.66 4.41 6.71
CA LEU A 601 -26.37 5.37 5.66
C LEU A 601 -27.66 6.13 5.31
N VAL A 602 -27.69 7.42 5.61
CA VAL A 602 -28.76 8.31 5.16
C VAL A 602 -28.21 9.29 4.13
N ALA A 603 -29.08 9.77 3.24
CA ALA A 603 -28.72 10.89 2.37
C ALA A 603 -28.32 12.08 3.25
N PRO A 604 -27.27 12.83 2.89
CA PRO A 604 -26.94 14.03 3.64
C PRO A 604 -28.12 15.01 3.48
N ALA A 605 -28.42 15.75 4.55
CA ALA A 605 -29.58 16.64 4.60
C ALA A 605 -29.18 17.94 5.32
N ASN A 606 -29.76 19.06 4.90
CA ASN A 606 -29.35 20.37 5.39
C ASN A 606 -29.63 20.55 6.88
N GLY A 607 -28.69 21.22 7.57
CA GLY A 607 -28.77 21.55 8.98
C GLY A 607 -28.42 20.40 9.92
N ALA A 608 -29.01 20.41 11.12
CA ALA A 608 -28.71 19.48 12.21
C ALA A 608 -29.58 18.22 12.18
N ASP A 609 -29.76 17.61 11.00
CA ASP A 609 -30.51 16.37 10.85
C ASP A 609 -29.60 15.13 11.01
N CYS A 610 -30.19 13.94 10.94
CA CYS A 610 -29.54 12.63 11.00
C CYS A 610 -28.35 12.55 10.03
N GLY A 611 -28.49 13.14 8.83
CA GLY A 611 -27.43 13.24 7.81
C GLY A 611 -26.17 14.00 8.25
N SER A 612 -26.23 14.83 9.29
CA SER A 612 -25.02 15.46 9.84
C SER A 612 -24.11 14.50 10.62
N CYS A 613 -24.53 13.26 10.89
CA CYS A 613 -23.68 12.20 11.47
C CYS A 613 -23.72 10.90 10.67
N HIS A 614 -24.85 10.60 10.04
CA HIS A 614 -25.11 9.38 9.30
C HIS A 614 -24.86 9.52 7.79
N ALA A 615 -24.21 10.61 7.37
CA ALA A 615 -23.72 10.80 6.01
C ALA A 615 -22.18 10.88 5.97
N PRO A 616 -21.44 9.76 6.06
CA PRO A 616 -19.98 9.77 5.93
C PRO A 616 -19.47 10.25 4.57
N GLN A 617 -20.30 10.18 3.51
CA GLN A 617 -19.94 10.52 2.13
C GLN A 617 -19.46 11.98 1.95
N ILE A 618 -19.84 12.89 2.84
CA ILE A 618 -19.40 14.30 2.81
C ILE A 618 -18.09 14.56 3.58
N ALA A 619 -17.42 13.52 4.09
CA ALA A 619 -16.06 13.62 4.60
C ALA A 619 -15.07 13.88 3.44
N THR A 620 -14.05 14.70 3.69
CA THR A 620 -13.16 15.23 2.65
C THR A 620 -11.82 14.51 2.56
N GLY A 621 -11.27 14.07 3.68
CA GLY A 621 -9.98 13.38 3.76
C GLY A 621 -9.81 12.64 5.09
N LEU A 622 -8.80 11.79 5.18
CA LEU A 622 -8.52 10.96 6.36
C LEU A 622 -7.73 11.72 7.44
N ALA A 623 -6.87 12.65 7.03
CA ALA A 623 -5.97 13.39 7.90
C ALA A 623 -6.52 14.75 8.37
N ASP A 624 -7.46 15.32 7.63
CA ASP A 624 -7.89 16.72 7.76
C ASP A 624 -8.83 16.99 8.95
N GLY A 625 -9.19 15.95 9.69
CA GLY A 625 -10.09 16.02 10.84
C GLY A 625 -11.57 15.85 10.49
N SER A 626 -11.93 15.66 9.22
CA SER A 626 -13.31 15.42 8.80
C SER A 626 -13.87 14.12 9.39
N CYS A 627 -13.11 13.01 9.34
CA CYS A 627 -13.48 11.77 10.03
C CYS A 627 -13.54 11.96 11.56
N LYS A 628 -12.56 12.67 12.13
CA LYS A 628 -12.50 12.96 13.58
C LYS A 628 -13.70 13.76 14.08
N SER A 629 -14.29 14.60 13.22
CA SER A 629 -15.50 15.37 13.55
C SER A 629 -16.70 14.50 13.91
N CYS A 630 -16.77 13.28 13.38
CA CYS A 630 -17.72 12.26 13.79
C CYS A 630 -17.07 11.33 14.83
N HIS A 631 -15.91 10.76 14.52
CA HIS A 631 -15.19 9.78 15.34
C HIS A 631 -14.46 10.41 16.53
N SER A 632 -15.19 11.09 17.40
CA SER A 632 -14.64 11.74 18.58
C SER A 632 -14.40 10.79 19.76
N ASN A 633 -13.76 11.31 20.81
CA ASN A 633 -13.52 10.57 22.06
C ASN A 633 -14.83 10.20 22.76
N ASN A 634 -15.94 10.88 22.43
CA ASN A 634 -17.26 10.64 22.99
C ASN A 634 -18.15 9.77 22.08
N MET A 635 -17.71 9.42 20.87
CA MET A 635 -18.56 8.75 19.88
C MET A 635 -19.21 7.46 20.42
N VAL A 636 -18.49 6.72 21.26
CA VAL A 636 -18.98 5.49 21.90
C VAL A 636 -20.22 5.72 22.79
N LYS A 637 -20.40 6.92 23.34
CA LYS A 637 -21.56 7.31 24.16
C LYS A 637 -22.86 7.49 23.35
N PHE A 638 -22.77 7.60 22.03
CA PHE A 638 -23.89 8.07 21.20
C PHE A 638 -24.40 7.02 20.18
N MET A 639 -23.51 6.20 19.62
CA MET A 639 -23.80 5.26 18.50
C MET A 639 -24.64 4.01 18.84
N ASN A 640 -25.59 4.08 19.78
CA ASN A 640 -26.19 2.87 20.36
C ASN A 640 -27.73 2.72 20.35
N ALA A 641 -28.48 3.53 19.61
CA ALA A 641 -29.95 3.40 19.56
C ALA A 641 -30.53 3.35 18.14
N THR A 642 -31.50 2.45 17.95
CA THR A 642 -32.15 2.16 16.67
C THR A 642 -33.08 3.26 16.14
N VAL A 643 -33.35 4.34 16.91
CA VAL A 643 -34.18 5.47 16.43
C VAL A 643 -33.82 6.82 17.08
N MET A 644 -33.33 6.89 18.34
CA MET A 644 -32.87 8.15 18.97
C MET A 644 -31.72 7.92 19.95
N HIS A 645 -30.62 8.66 19.82
CA HIS A 645 -29.46 8.55 20.70
C HIS A 645 -29.82 8.94 22.15
N THR A 646 -29.68 8.00 23.10
CA THR A 646 -29.66 8.33 24.53
C THR A 646 -28.20 8.62 24.91
N PRO A 647 -27.83 9.88 25.16
CA PRO A 647 -26.46 10.23 25.49
C PRO A 647 -26.10 9.76 26.90
N GLY A 648 -24.80 9.54 27.12
CA GLY A 648 -24.23 9.35 28.46
C GLY A 648 -23.65 7.96 28.69
N GLU A 649 -22.96 7.82 29.81
CA GLU A 649 -22.15 6.64 30.12
C GLU A 649 -23.01 5.39 30.30
N ALA A 650 -24.24 5.54 30.79
CA ALA A 650 -25.20 4.44 30.98
C ALA A 650 -25.64 3.75 29.68
N SER A 651 -25.48 4.38 28.51
CA SER A 651 -25.86 3.80 27.20
C SER A 651 -24.71 3.06 26.50
N ILE A 652 -23.50 3.11 27.05
CA ILE A 652 -22.34 2.41 26.49
C ILE A 652 -22.57 0.91 26.61
N LYS A 653 -22.59 0.22 25.46
CA LYS A 653 -22.79 -1.23 25.40
C LYS A 653 -21.52 -2.00 25.79
N ALA A 654 -21.71 -3.15 26.40
CA ALA A 654 -20.65 -4.03 26.90
C ALA A 654 -19.55 -4.38 25.87
N SER A 655 -19.90 -4.43 24.57
CA SER A 655 -18.95 -4.75 23.49
C SER A 655 -18.09 -3.58 23.02
N ARG A 656 -18.37 -2.33 23.44
CA ARG A 656 -17.60 -1.14 23.04
C ARG A 656 -16.45 -0.89 24.02
N THR A 657 -15.51 -1.83 24.12
CA THR A 657 -14.28 -1.68 24.90
C THR A 657 -13.30 -0.72 24.22
N LEU A 658 -12.12 -0.50 24.81
CA LEU A 658 -11.09 0.35 24.20
C LEU A 658 -10.65 -0.18 22.83
N GLU A 659 -10.45 -1.50 22.74
CA GLU A 659 -10.08 -2.22 21.53
C GLU A 659 -11.22 -2.26 20.48
N ASN A 660 -12.45 -1.92 20.86
CA ASN A 660 -13.58 -1.77 19.96
C ASN A 660 -14.16 -0.34 19.98
N SER A 661 -13.31 0.64 20.31
CA SER A 661 -13.68 2.05 20.30
C SER A 661 -13.99 2.53 18.89
N LEU A 662 -14.79 3.59 18.82
CA LEU A 662 -15.13 4.33 17.60
C LEU A 662 -14.47 5.71 17.55
N SER A 663 -13.67 6.07 18.55
CA SER A 663 -12.83 7.26 18.46
C SER A 663 -11.74 7.06 17.41
N TYR A 664 -11.51 8.05 16.55
CA TYR A 664 -10.74 7.91 15.31
C TYR A 664 -9.35 7.31 15.52
N ARG A 665 -8.57 7.87 16.45
CA ARG A 665 -7.20 7.41 16.73
C ARG A 665 -7.17 5.98 17.29
N GLU A 666 -8.08 5.64 18.21
CA GLU A 666 -8.16 4.28 18.77
C GLU A 666 -8.66 3.28 17.71
N LEU A 667 -9.61 3.69 16.87
CA LEU A 667 -10.13 2.89 15.76
C LEU A 667 -9.01 2.57 14.78
N VAL A 668 -8.29 3.57 14.27
CA VAL A 668 -7.22 3.40 13.29
C VAL A 668 -6.08 2.57 13.88
N HIS A 669 -5.60 2.87 15.10
CA HIS A 669 -4.55 2.07 15.72
C HIS A 669 -4.98 0.63 15.98
N SER A 670 -6.18 0.39 16.53
CA SER A 670 -6.62 -0.98 16.81
C SER A 670 -6.79 -1.83 15.56
N LEU A 671 -7.18 -1.23 14.43
CA LEU A 671 -7.24 -1.90 13.12
C LEU A 671 -5.85 -2.31 12.63
N HIS A 672 -4.92 -1.35 12.51
CA HIS A 672 -3.61 -1.59 11.89
C HIS A 672 -2.60 -2.28 12.84
N ALA A 673 -2.80 -2.19 14.16
CA ALA A 673 -2.05 -2.98 15.14
C ALA A 673 -2.64 -4.37 15.39
N ASN A 674 -3.76 -4.68 14.72
CA ASN A 674 -4.44 -5.94 14.83
C ASN A 674 -4.83 -6.34 16.28
N THR A 675 -5.18 -5.34 17.08
CA THR A 675 -5.61 -5.52 18.47
C THR A 675 -7.11 -5.34 18.64
N ARG A 676 -7.81 -4.94 17.57
CA ARG A 676 -9.25 -4.74 17.57
C ARG A 676 -9.98 -6.03 17.92
N THR A 677 -10.97 -5.94 18.80
CA THR A 677 -11.84 -7.09 19.10
C THR A 677 -12.72 -7.40 17.89
N THR A 678 -12.59 -8.61 17.37
CA THR A 678 -13.31 -9.09 16.17
C THR A 678 -14.43 -10.07 16.47
N GLN A 679 -14.47 -10.65 17.67
CA GLN A 679 -15.45 -11.65 18.08
C GLN A 679 -16.46 -11.07 19.07
N ASP A 680 -17.68 -11.64 19.11
CA ASP A 680 -18.77 -11.26 20.00
C ASP A 680 -19.12 -9.76 19.93
N THR A 681 -18.90 -9.15 18.75
CA THR A 681 -19.19 -7.73 18.56
C THR A 681 -20.67 -7.52 18.27
N ILE A 682 -21.18 -6.34 18.61
CA ILE A 682 -22.59 -6.02 18.35
C ILE A 682 -22.93 -5.94 16.86
N ASP A 683 -21.93 -5.70 16.02
CA ASP A 683 -22.09 -5.56 14.59
C ASP A 683 -21.80 -6.90 13.86
N GLY A 684 -21.71 -8.01 14.61
CA GLY A 684 -21.33 -9.33 14.13
C GLY A 684 -19.83 -9.61 14.32
N ASP A 685 -19.44 -10.89 14.21
CA ASP A 685 -18.03 -11.25 14.15
C ASP A 685 -17.41 -10.68 12.87
N ARG A 686 -16.15 -10.26 12.97
CA ARG A 686 -15.39 -9.63 11.89
C ARG A 686 -14.15 -10.46 11.63
N GLU A 687 -13.64 -10.38 10.41
CA GLU A 687 -12.31 -10.91 10.12
C GLU A 687 -11.24 -9.98 10.69
N MET A 688 -10.11 -10.61 11.00
CA MET A 688 -8.92 -9.93 11.48
C MET A 688 -8.24 -9.23 10.31
N MET A 689 -7.82 -7.97 10.48
CA MET A 689 -7.15 -7.24 9.40
C MET A 689 -5.74 -7.79 9.20
N THR A 690 -5.36 -8.03 7.94
CA THR A 690 -3.99 -8.41 7.56
C THR A 690 -3.20 -7.15 7.20
N TYR A 691 -2.73 -6.40 8.20
CA TYR A 691 -1.92 -5.20 7.95
C TYR A 691 -0.52 -5.59 7.42
N PRO A 692 -0.12 -5.15 6.21
CA PRO A 692 1.15 -5.55 5.60
C PRO A 692 2.38 -4.80 6.15
N GLY A 693 2.16 -3.72 6.91
CA GLY A 693 3.21 -2.95 7.54
C GLY A 693 3.55 -3.44 8.95
N ASP A 694 4.52 -2.78 9.58
CA ASP A 694 4.79 -2.97 11.00
C ASP A 694 3.96 -1.96 11.81
N ALA A 695 3.16 -2.44 12.76
CA ALA A 695 2.34 -1.58 13.61
C ALA A 695 3.15 -0.61 14.48
N SER A 696 4.43 -0.92 14.72
CA SER A 696 5.37 -0.03 15.43
C SER A 696 5.94 1.06 14.52
N ASN A 697 5.88 0.90 13.20
CA ASN A 697 6.35 1.92 12.26
C ASN A 697 5.37 3.10 12.21
N CYS A 698 5.53 4.04 13.15
CA CYS A 698 4.69 5.24 13.22
C CYS A 698 4.78 6.07 11.93
N ARG A 699 5.92 6.00 11.20
CA ARG A 699 6.12 6.69 9.91
C ARG A 699 5.25 6.13 8.79
N ALA A 700 4.62 4.97 8.96
CA ALA A 700 3.63 4.49 8.01
C ALA A 700 2.41 5.42 7.89
N CYS A 701 2.10 6.22 8.92
CA CYS A 701 0.97 7.16 8.89
C CYS A 701 1.35 8.60 9.29
N HIS A 702 2.34 8.78 10.16
CA HIS A 702 2.74 10.07 10.72
C HIS A 702 3.99 10.61 10.03
N ASP A 703 4.03 11.91 9.75
CA ASP A 703 5.22 12.65 9.31
C ASP A 703 6.08 13.10 10.50
N GLU A 704 7.34 13.41 10.22
CA GLU A 704 8.26 13.97 11.21
C GLU A 704 7.69 15.26 11.81
N GLY A 705 7.70 15.34 13.14
CA GLY A 705 7.16 16.47 13.89
C GLY A 705 5.65 16.42 14.15
N GLN A 706 4.91 15.38 13.71
CA GLN A 706 3.49 15.23 14.06
C GLN A 706 3.27 14.60 15.44
N LEU A 707 4.28 13.92 16.01
CA LEU A 707 4.15 13.16 17.26
C LEU A 707 4.77 13.91 18.46
N THR A 708 4.55 15.22 18.54
CA THR A 708 5.04 16.05 19.67
C THR A 708 4.25 15.84 20.96
N LEU A 709 3.03 15.29 20.87
CA LEU A 709 2.09 15.06 21.97
C LEU A 709 1.65 16.34 22.73
N GLU A 710 1.97 17.53 22.22
CA GLU A 710 1.75 18.83 22.91
C GLU A 710 0.30 19.05 23.35
N ASN A 711 -0.66 18.71 22.49
CA ASN A 711 -2.07 18.96 22.76
C ASN A 711 -2.81 17.74 23.31
N LEU A 712 -2.18 16.56 23.30
CA LEU A 712 -2.85 15.29 23.61
C LEU A 712 -3.37 15.26 25.05
N ALA A 713 -2.55 15.71 26.02
CA ALA A 713 -2.94 15.77 27.42
C ALA A 713 -4.16 16.69 27.68
N TYR A 714 -4.40 17.68 26.83
CA TYR A 714 -5.49 18.65 26.98
C TYR A 714 -6.80 18.18 26.33
N GLU A 715 -6.81 17.02 25.67
CA GLU A 715 -8.03 16.44 25.15
C GLU A 715 -8.90 15.83 26.26
N SER A 716 -10.17 15.60 25.93
CA SER A 716 -11.08 14.82 26.77
C SER A 716 -10.64 13.36 26.82
N SER A 717 -10.83 12.71 27.97
CA SER A 717 -10.64 11.26 28.12
C SER A 717 -11.59 10.44 27.22
N VAL A 718 -11.24 9.18 27.02
CA VAL A 718 -12.07 8.19 26.34
C VAL A 718 -12.78 7.34 27.39
N ILE A 719 -14.12 7.28 27.32
CA ILE A 719 -14.94 6.43 28.18
C ILE A 719 -15.57 5.33 27.32
N VAL A 720 -15.27 4.10 27.69
CA VAL A 720 -15.66 2.86 26.97
C VAL A 720 -16.24 1.86 27.95
N ALA A 721 -16.73 0.73 27.47
CA ALA A 721 -17.10 -0.39 28.33
C ALA A 721 -15.85 -0.92 29.05
N ARG A 722 -16.00 -1.25 30.34
CA ARG A 722 -14.94 -1.94 31.07
C ARG A 722 -14.71 -3.32 30.47
N LYS A 723 -13.48 -3.83 30.53
CA LYS A 723 -13.17 -5.19 30.08
C LYS A 723 -14.00 -6.21 30.86
N GLY A 724 -14.67 -7.13 30.16
CA GLY A 724 -15.58 -8.10 30.77
C GLY A 724 -16.93 -7.54 31.20
N ALA A 725 -17.32 -6.35 30.71
CA ALA A 725 -18.67 -5.84 30.90
C ALA A 725 -19.71 -6.85 30.38
N THR A 726 -20.82 -7.00 31.11
CA THR A 726 -21.95 -7.84 30.68
C THR A 726 -23.23 -7.05 30.46
N LEU A 727 -23.27 -5.82 30.98
CA LEU A 727 -24.41 -4.92 30.94
C LEU A 727 -23.96 -3.56 30.39
N ALA A 728 -24.89 -2.84 29.78
CA ALA A 728 -24.65 -1.46 29.38
C ALA A 728 -24.44 -0.57 30.62
N GLY A 729 -23.58 0.46 30.48
CA GLY A 729 -23.26 1.39 31.56
C GLY A 729 -22.13 0.95 32.49
N GLU A 730 -21.63 -0.27 32.35
CA GLU A 730 -20.42 -0.72 33.03
C GLU A 730 -19.18 -0.15 32.32
N THR A 731 -18.73 1.03 32.75
CA THR A 731 -17.77 1.84 32.00
C THR A 731 -16.40 1.93 32.66
N ALA A 732 -15.41 2.25 31.83
CA ALA A 732 -14.04 2.50 32.20
C ALA A 732 -13.53 3.74 31.45
N GLU A 733 -12.82 4.61 32.17
CA GLU A 733 -12.16 5.78 31.60
C GLU A 733 -10.67 5.56 31.41
N TYR A 734 -10.17 6.12 30.30
CA TYR A 734 -8.77 6.19 29.93
C TYR A 734 -8.43 7.64 29.57
N SER A 735 -7.38 8.20 30.16
CA SER A 735 -6.88 9.53 29.77
C SER A 735 -6.33 9.51 28.33
N PRO A 736 -6.23 10.66 27.64
CA PRO A 736 -5.99 10.69 26.21
C PRO A 736 -4.70 10.00 25.73
N THR A 737 -3.58 10.22 26.42
CA THR A 737 -2.32 9.55 26.04
C THR A 737 -2.37 8.07 26.38
N VAL A 738 -2.91 7.73 27.56
CA VAL A 738 -3.10 6.34 27.97
C VAL A 738 -3.95 5.58 26.96
N SER A 739 -5.07 6.12 26.49
CA SER A 739 -5.98 5.43 25.57
C SER A 739 -5.32 5.11 24.24
N VAL A 740 -4.54 6.05 23.69
CA VAL A 740 -3.80 5.87 22.42
C VAL A 740 -2.72 4.81 22.53
N CYS A 741 -1.93 4.81 23.61
CA CYS A 741 -0.87 3.80 23.77
C CYS A 741 -1.47 2.43 24.06
N ALA A 742 -2.56 2.38 24.82
CA ALA A 742 -3.23 1.17 25.26
C ALA A 742 -3.91 0.38 24.12
N THR A 743 -4.21 0.99 22.97
CA THR A 743 -4.73 0.24 21.83
C THR A 743 -3.73 -0.77 21.29
N CYS A 744 -2.43 -0.47 21.34
CA CYS A 744 -1.40 -1.40 20.87
C CYS A 744 -0.72 -2.12 22.05
N HIS A 745 -0.42 -1.39 23.13
CA HIS A 745 0.20 -1.94 24.35
C HIS A 745 -0.84 -2.54 25.31
N SER A 746 -1.55 -3.57 24.84
CA SER A 746 -2.73 -4.17 25.49
C SER A 746 -2.48 -4.83 26.86
N ASN A 747 -1.23 -5.09 27.23
CA ASN A 747 -0.83 -5.56 28.58
C ASN A 747 -0.81 -4.43 29.62
N ILE A 748 -1.84 -3.59 29.63
CA ILE A 748 -1.84 -2.30 30.31
C ILE A 748 -1.67 -2.42 31.82
N ASP A 749 -2.18 -3.49 32.43
CA ASP A 749 -2.03 -3.74 33.87
C ASP A 749 -0.55 -3.73 34.32
N GLN A 750 0.38 -4.09 33.44
CA GLN A 750 1.82 -4.10 33.73
C GLN A 750 2.41 -2.69 33.83
N TRP A 751 1.85 -1.71 33.11
CA TRP A 751 2.35 -0.33 33.06
C TRP A 751 1.36 0.71 33.60
N ALA A 752 0.17 0.31 34.04
CA ALA A 752 -0.84 1.21 34.61
C ALA A 752 -0.33 1.97 35.84
N GLY A 753 0.56 1.36 36.63
CA GLY A 753 1.24 2.04 37.74
C GLY A 753 2.12 3.19 37.26
N HIS A 754 2.85 3.00 36.16
CA HIS A 754 3.64 4.03 35.50
C HIS A 754 2.72 5.16 34.99
N ALA A 755 1.68 4.83 34.22
CA ALA A 755 0.75 5.84 33.69
C ALA A 755 0.12 6.71 34.79
N ARG A 756 -0.38 6.10 35.88
CA ARG A 756 -0.97 6.84 37.01
C ARG A 756 0.03 7.76 37.71
N ALA A 757 1.31 7.37 37.80
CA ALA A 757 2.34 8.19 38.40
C ALA A 757 2.60 9.50 37.63
N PHE A 758 2.24 9.54 36.34
CA PHE A 758 2.40 10.70 35.46
C PHE A 758 1.06 11.37 35.09
N GLY A 759 0.02 11.15 35.91
CA GLY A 759 -1.28 11.82 35.78
C GLY A 759 -2.27 11.13 34.83
N GLY A 760 -1.92 9.96 34.30
CA GLY A 760 -2.80 9.14 33.48
C GLY A 760 -3.92 8.48 34.29
N VAL A 761 -5.07 8.27 33.63
CA VAL A 761 -6.23 7.53 34.15
C VAL A 761 -6.34 6.23 33.35
N TYR A 762 -6.51 5.12 34.07
CA TYR A 762 -6.62 3.78 33.48
C TYR A 762 -7.70 2.98 34.19
N GLN A 763 -8.66 2.46 33.43
CA GLN A 763 -9.76 1.61 33.90
C GLN A 763 -10.46 2.14 35.15
N ALA A 764 -10.54 3.46 35.30
CA ALA A 764 -11.28 4.07 36.38
C ALA A 764 -12.78 3.97 36.07
N ASP A 765 -13.59 3.58 37.06
CA ASP A 765 -15.05 3.58 36.92
C ASP A 765 -15.53 5.01 36.62
N ALA A 766 -16.14 5.19 35.45
CA ALA A 766 -16.66 6.46 35.00
C ALA A 766 -18.18 6.43 34.81
N SER A 767 -18.87 5.52 35.51
CA SER A 767 -20.34 5.45 35.50
C SER A 767 -21.03 6.74 35.97
N SER A 768 -20.30 7.60 36.68
CA SER A 768 -20.75 8.92 37.14
C SER A 768 -20.15 10.10 36.34
N GLY A 769 -19.53 9.83 35.19
CA GLY A 769 -18.84 10.81 34.36
C GLY A 769 -17.31 10.73 34.44
N ALA A 770 -16.65 11.56 33.63
CA ALA A 770 -15.19 11.63 33.53
C ALA A 770 -14.54 12.12 34.82
N ILE A 771 -13.45 11.48 35.23
CA ILE A 771 -12.61 11.81 36.38
C ILE A 771 -11.35 12.55 35.92
N TYR A 772 -10.84 12.21 34.73
CA TYR A 772 -9.66 12.86 34.17
C TYR A 772 -9.86 14.37 34.02
N GLN A 773 -8.84 15.14 34.38
CA GLN A 773 -8.82 16.59 34.14
C GLN A 773 -7.83 16.86 33.01
N PRO A 774 -8.27 17.49 31.91
CA PRO A 774 -7.38 17.89 30.81
C PRO A 774 -6.14 18.65 31.31
N GLY A 775 -4.97 18.22 30.83
CA GLY A 775 -3.65 18.74 31.20
C GLY A 775 -2.95 18.01 32.35
N ASN A 776 -3.56 16.97 32.94
CA ASN A 776 -2.95 16.22 34.03
C ASN A 776 -1.82 15.27 33.58
N GLU A 777 -1.88 14.75 32.35
CA GLU A 777 -0.83 13.88 31.82
C GLU A 777 0.49 14.63 31.59
N SER A 778 1.60 13.97 31.93
CA SER A 778 2.97 14.50 31.74
C SER A 778 3.84 13.62 30.85
N CYS A 779 3.21 12.73 30.08
CA CYS A 779 3.85 11.75 29.17
C CYS A 779 4.78 12.42 28.15
N ILE A 780 4.41 13.61 27.67
CA ILE A 780 5.16 14.43 26.70
C ILE A 780 6.61 14.71 27.12
N LEU A 781 6.89 14.73 28.43
CA LEU A 781 8.23 15.02 28.93
C LEU A 781 9.26 13.98 28.48
N CYS A 782 8.81 12.73 28.27
CA CYS A 782 9.67 11.60 27.93
C CYS A 782 9.35 10.98 26.58
N HIS A 783 8.07 10.94 26.17
CA HIS A 783 7.61 10.14 25.03
C HIS A 783 7.30 10.95 23.77
N ALA A 784 7.39 12.28 23.81
CA ALA A 784 7.30 13.09 22.60
C ALA A 784 8.47 12.78 21.65
N GLU A 785 8.23 12.97 20.36
CA GLU A 785 9.26 12.91 19.34
C GLU A 785 10.50 13.76 19.70
N GLY A 786 11.70 13.20 19.50
CA GLY A 786 12.98 13.84 19.82
C GLY A 786 13.37 13.83 21.31
N LYS A 787 12.59 13.18 22.19
CA LYS A 787 12.97 12.89 23.57
C LYS A 787 13.81 11.61 23.65
N SER A 788 14.51 11.41 24.77
CA SER A 788 15.37 10.23 24.97
C SER A 788 14.61 8.90 24.95
N GLU A 789 13.33 8.92 25.33
CA GLU A 789 12.40 7.79 25.30
C GLU A 789 11.20 8.11 24.39
N GLY A 790 11.43 8.96 23.38
CA GLY A 790 10.43 9.41 22.44
C GLY A 790 9.84 8.26 21.63
N VAL A 791 8.62 8.42 21.13
CA VAL A 791 7.97 7.40 20.28
C VAL A 791 8.80 7.06 19.03
N ASP A 792 9.56 8.02 18.52
CA ASP A 792 10.53 7.85 17.43
C ASP A 792 11.69 6.92 17.82
N VAL A 793 12.24 7.13 19.01
CA VAL A 793 13.35 6.32 19.54
C VAL A 793 12.88 4.90 19.89
N MET A 794 11.77 4.79 20.63
CA MET A 794 11.31 3.53 21.21
C MET A 794 10.77 2.55 20.17
N HIS A 795 10.23 3.06 19.06
CA HIS A 795 9.75 2.23 17.95
C HIS A 795 10.77 2.15 16.80
N GLY A 796 11.99 2.67 16.97
CA GLY A 796 13.03 2.62 15.93
C GLY A 796 12.67 3.36 14.64
N VAL A 797 11.75 4.33 14.74
CA VAL A 797 11.23 5.11 13.62
C VAL A 797 12.27 6.17 13.28
N LYS A 798 12.93 6.02 12.14
CA LYS A 798 13.95 6.94 11.65
C LYS A 798 13.39 7.95 10.66
#